data_AF-A0A1I7XVI8-F1
#
_entry.id   AF-A0A1I7XVI8-F1
#
_cell.length_a   1.000
_cell.length_b   1.000
_cell.length_c   1.000
_cell.angle_alpha   90.00
_cell.angle_beta   90.00
_cell.angle_gamma   90.00
#
_symmetry.space_group_name_H-M   'P 1'
#
loop_
_entity.id
_entity.type
_entity.pdbx_description
1 polymer ?
#
loop_
_entity_poly.entity_id
_entity_poly.type
_entity_poly.pdbx_seq_one_letter_code
_entity_poly.pdbx_strand_id
1 'polypeptide(L)'
;MDSVPTAFVDALCAKLKTEDLGKLRKIGRRWTSIVETHCRRRRELTLYLNAPGDKTEVWIKIFKALDVVHHASLSKYDRIQNIWMGYYSSEAMFEKIPMERFRTKLLPVLASLADDYVFHMNALRQYPENLTDGIFSSLRGRARVIKTRYVGGKCVEFIARQITLGRLEHLELLGEEWPDSMKATLKSFLRSPNFVTLDLWETNLKKETNLTVDLDMLIIMVQRFFKGDLCEGTELEGYPSEEMRDLHCRSLRGKTLPLLDGLSTRPETFRTEYRLIQLTQGRIFELKYDVANKTCDQYDKEGLVLHLMAHRLEANNGVRARRLCRCALRLRRRRRRKKEFTVRLQVNPEVPTLINGTILLLAWSRTGVIGVSHIHRALLPVEGDPRAQEQRHQQEAQFEARFLIQRRPGLDVVLALQSVISSHLWVATAPFSVPTPNSLSDDGVRARHVPGRSVRHAEEKGPRDPPADKEQVDVDGGDPLQQKARVHRPSTEDSSSIYRRIASLSSHDRIRCIWMGYAPTWPTLPDQLPLERFRTEALPALNSLADSYRFDIKPSHSYPEHLTDSFFSGLCAPAQSIQTGYLGEKCVESIERQISFGQLEDLKLCGEEVWPDRTKVTIMAFLNSPYFLSLDIYHSNLTVDLDMLLCIVQRFFKGLLRKGTRLQGKPSGEMKNLHRALLYGGALPRSLPQPSATRKYRNSLAKMTWTRPGPGRLRAAFSDTDVDIYLKL
;
A
#
# COMPACT_ATOMS: atom_id res chain seq x y z
N MET A 1 -26.30 -2.06 -43.39
CA MET A 1 -25.30 -1.33 -42.57
C MET A 1 -24.37 -0.49 -43.43
N ASP A 2 -24.08 -0.89 -44.66
CA ASP A 2 -22.87 -0.56 -45.43
C ASP A 2 -22.80 0.89 -45.97
N SER A 3 -23.74 1.73 -45.54
CA SER A 3 -23.89 3.16 -45.82
C SER A 3 -23.63 4.07 -44.61
N VAL A 4 -23.28 3.53 -43.42
CA VAL A 4 -22.95 4.37 -42.25
C VAL A 4 -21.65 5.15 -42.50
N PRO A 5 -21.63 6.48 -42.27
CA PRO A 5 -20.45 7.30 -42.52
C PRO A 5 -19.22 6.90 -41.69
N THR A 6 -18.04 6.93 -42.32
CA THR A 6 -16.73 6.66 -41.69
C THR A 6 -16.52 7.40 -40.37
N ALA A 7 -16.91 8.67 -40.30
CA ALA A 7 -16.79 9.49 -39.08
C ALA A 7 -17.64 8.98 -37.91
N PHE A 8 -18.84 8.43 -38.18
CA PHE A 8 -19.67 7.81 -37.14
C PHE A 8 -18.99 6.53 -36.62
N VAL A 9 -18.42 5.71 -37.50
CA VAL A 9 -17.76 4.46 -37.09
C VAL A 9 -16.48 4.75 -36.30
N ASP A 10 -15.67 5.73 -36.71
CA ASP A 10 -14.49 6.18 -35.96
C ASP A 10 -14.87 6.70 -34.55
N ALA A 11 -15.93 7.51 -34.45
CA ALA A 11 -16.45 8.02 -33.18
C ALA A 11 -17.10 6.94 -32.28
N LEU A 12 -17.70 5.90 -32.88
CA LEU A 12 -18.20 4.72 -32.18
C LEU A 12 -17.02 3.89 -31.64
N CYS A 13 -16.04 3.57 -32.49
CA CYS A 13 -14.84 2.82 -32.11
C CYS A 13 -14.07 3.49 -30.97
N ALA A 14 -13.94 4.82 -30.99
CA ALA A 14 -13.31 5.60 -29.92
C ALA A 14 -13.96 5.39 -28.54
N LYS A 15 -15.25 5.02 -28.47
CA LYS A 15 -16.03 4.79 -27.23
C LYS A 15 -16.22 3.31 -26.86
N LEU A 16 -15.88 2.37 -27.74
CA LEU A 16 -15.99 0.94 -27.45
C LEU A 16 -14.85 0.45 -26.54
N LYS A 17 -15.13 -0.57 -25.73
CA LYS A 17 -14.10 -1.32 -25.00
C LYS A 17 -13.29 -2.18 -25.97
N THR A 18 -12.05 -2.52 -25.61
CA THR A 18 -11.14 -3.27 -26.48
C THR A 18 -11.71 -4.65 -26.87
N GLU A 19 -12.46 -5.29 -25.98
CA GLU A 19 -13.25 -6.49 -26.28
C GLU A 19 -14.32 -6.27 -27.35
N ASP A 20 -15.08 -5.17 -27.27
CA ASP A 20 -16.19 -4.87 -28.17
C ASP A 20 -15.69 -4.43 -29.55
N LEU A 21 -14.54 -3.75 -29.60
CA LEU A 21 -13.77 -3.58 -30.84
C LEU A 21 -13.36 -4.95 -31.42
N GLY A 22 -12.91 -5.87 -30.58
CA GLY A 22 -12.60 -7.26 -30.98
C GLY A 22 -13.81 -8.02 -31.52
N LYS A 23 -15.00 -7.85 -30.93
CA LYS A 23 -16.29 -8.40 -31.40
C LYS A 23 -16.67 -7.76 -32.75
N LEU A 24 -16.63 -6.43 -32.84
CA LEU A 24 -16.95 -5.67 -34.05
C LEU A 24 -16.02 -6.01 -35.22
N ARG A 25 -14.73 -6.26 -34.96
CA ARG A 25 -13.76 -6.71 -35.97
C ARG A 25 -14.14 -8.07 -36.57
N LYS A 26 -14.71 -8.99 -35.78
CA LYS A 26 -15.19 -10.31 -36.26
C LYS A 26 -16.42 -10.22 -37.17
N ILE A 27 -17.15 -9.09 -37.20
CA ILE A 27 -18.33 -8.91 -38.06
C ILE A 27 -17.94 -8.65 -39.53
N GLY A 28 -16.69 -8.27 -39.81
CA GLY A 28 -16.05 -8.36 -41.13
C GLY A 28 -16.74 -7.62 -42.28
N ARG A 29 -16.57 -6.29 -42.38
CA ARG A 29 -17.18 -5.44 -43.43
C ARG A 29 -16.24 -4.30 -43.87
N ARG A 30 -16.73 -3.36 -44.69
CA ARG A 30 -16.01 -2.15 -45.17
C ARG A 30 -15.31 -1.33 -44.08
N TRP A 31 -15.69 -1.47 -42.81
CA TRP A 31 -15.08 -0.77 -41.68
C TRP A 31 -13.98 -1.54 -40.95
N THR A 32 -13.67 -2.78 -41.32
CA THR A 32 -12.68 -3.61 -40.60
C THR A 32 -11.35 -2.86 -40.42
N SER A 33 -10.91 -2.10 -41.42
CA SER A 33 -9.71 -1.25 -41.34
C SER A 33 -9.78 -0.13 -40.28
N ILE A 34 -10.95 0.48 -40.06
CA ILE A 34 -11.17 1.48 -39.00
C ILE A 34 -11.10 0.79 -37.64
N VAL A 35 -11.86 -0.31 -37.48
CA VAL A 35 -11.93 -1.07 -36.23
C VAL A 35 -10.56 -1.64 -35.86
N GLU A 36 -9.82 -2.16 -36.84
CA GLU A 36 -8.46 -2.67 -36.70
C GLU A 36 -7.45 -1.56 -36.38
N THR A 37 -7.57 -0.38 -37.01
CA THR A 37 -6.75 0.79 -36.66
C THR A 37 -6.96 1.17 -35.19
N HIS A 38 -8.21 1.17 -34.72
CA HIS A 38 -8.51 1.36 -33.29
C HIS A 38 -7.92 0.21 -32.44
N CYS A 39 -8.21 -1.07 -32.73
CA CYS A 39 -7.64 -2.22 -32.01
C CYS A 39 -6.10 -2.17 -31.89
N ARG A 40 -5.40 -1.77 -32.95
CA ARG A 40 -3.93 -1.72 -33.01
C ARG A 40 -3.35 -0.48 -32.31
N ARG A 41 -4.05 0.65 -32.28
CA ARG A 41 -3.57 1.91 -31.70
C ARG A 41 -4.10 2.23 -30.31
N ARG A 42 -5.15 1.54 -29.84
CA ARG A 42 -5.72 1.72 -28.50
C ARG A 42 -4.66 1.45 -27.43
N ARG A 43 -4.28 2.49 -26.68
CA ARG A 43 -3.61 2.32 -25.38
C ARG A 43 -4.64 2.64 -24.29
N GLU A 44 -4.77 1.73 -23.34
CA GLU A 44 -5.56 1.92 -22.13
C GLU A 44 -4.59 2.42 -21.05
N LEU A 45 -4.88 3.62 -20.54
CA LEU A 45 -3.93 4.45 -19.79
C LEU A 45 -4.41 4.73 -18.37
N THR A 46 -3.43 4.82 -17.47
CA THR A 46 -3.62 5.24 -16.08
C THR A 46 -2.99 6.60 -15.88
N LEU A 47 -3.81 7.60 -15.57
CA LEU A 47 -3.41 8.96 -15.27
C LEU A 47 -3.21 9.13 -13.76
N TYR A 48 -2.03 9.56 -13.33
CA TYR A 48 -1.78 10.07 -12.00
C TYR A 48 -1.66 11.59 -12.03
N LEU A 49 -2.40 12.23 -11.13
CA LEU A 49 -2.35 13.66 -10.85
C LEU A 49 -1.94 13.86 -9.39
N ASN A 50 -0.99 14.77 -9.16
CA ASN A 50 -0.63 15.26 -7.85
C ASN A 50 -0.50 16.79 -7.92
N ALA A 51 -0.63 17.46 -6.79
CA ALA A 51 -0.44 18.90 -6.70
C ALA A 51 0.46 19.18 -5.48
N PRO A 52 1.58 19.90 -5.65
CA PRO A 52 2.30 20.46 -4.53
C PRO A 52 1.49 21.56 -3.84
N GLY A 53 1.88 21.90 -2.61
CA GLY A 53 1.13 22.83 -1.75
C GLY A 53 1.12 24.29 -2.25
N ASP A 54 2.00 24.65 -3.19
CA ASP A 54 2.06 25.99 -3.81
C ASP A 54 0.85 26.34 -4.68
N LYS A 55 0.07 25.34 -5.14
CA LYS A 55 -1.09 25.50 -6.04
C LYS A 55 -0.78 26.08 -7.43
N THR A 56 0.50 26.23 -7.78
CA THR A 56 0.99 26.80 -9.04
C THR A 56 1.30 25.74 -10.10
N GLU A 57 1.67 24.52 -9.68
CA GLU A 57 1.92 23.39 -10.57
C GLU A 57 0.87 22.27 -10.43
N VAL A 58 0.74 21.46 -11.48
CA VAL A 58 0.16 20.12 -11.44
C VAL A 58 1.24 19.14 -11.89
N TRP A 59 1.44 18.10 -11.10
CA TRP A 59 2.40 17.04 -11.37
C TRP A 59 1.66 15.86 -12.01
N ILE A 60 2.11 15.43 -13.19
CA ILE A 60 1.37 14.52 -14.04
C ILE A 60 2.25 13.35 -14.45
N LYS A 61 1.71 12.15 -14.36
CA LYS A 61 2.35 10.94 -14.88
C LYS A 61 1.30 10.05 -15.52
N ILE A 62 1.50 9.68 -16.77
CA ILE A 62 0.60 8.79 -17.50
C ILE A 62 1.34 7.48 -17.72
N PHE A 63 0.69 6.35 -17.43
CA PHE A 63 1.25 5.02 -17.64
C PHE A 63 0.45 4.21 -18.64
N LYS A 64 1.14 3.36 -19.41
CA LYS A 64 0.58 2.21 -20.11
C LYS A 64 1.16 0.96 -19.45
N ALA A 65 0.36 0.26 -18.65
CA ALA A 65 0.84 -0.75 -17.71
C ALA A 65 1.95 -0.21 -16.78
N LEU A 66 3.23 -0.44 -17.10
CA LEU A 66 4.40 0.07 -16.35
C LEU A 66 5.16 1.18 -17.11
N ASP A 67 4.96 1.33 -18.42
CA ASP A 67 5.67 2.28 -19.26
C ASP A 67 5.18 3.71 -19.02
N VAL A 68 6.09 4.67 -18.88
CA VAL A 68 5.75 6.10 -18.76
C VAL A 68 5.45 6.68 -20.14
N VAL A 69 4.25 7.23 -20.31
CA VAL A 69 3.76 7.83 -21.55
C VAL A 69 3.83 9.36 -21.42
N HIS A 70 4.68 10.02 -22.19
CA HIS A 70 4.77 11.48 -22.21
C HIS A 70 3.47 12.11 -22.76
N HIS A 71 2.97 13.19 -22.14
CA HIS A 71 1.63 13.73 -22.47
C HIS A 71 1.51 14.18 -23.93
N ALA A 72 2.58 14.70 -24.53
CA ALA A 72 2.61 15.10 -25.94
C ALA A 72 2.52 13.92 -26.93
N SER A 73 2.61 12.66 -26.46
CA SER A 73 2.41 11.46 -27.28
C SER A 73 0.97 10.94 -27.27
N LEU A 74 0.04 11.61 -26.58
CA LEU A 74 -1.39 11.27 -26.57
C LEU A 74 -2.03 11.47 -27.95
N SER A 75 -3.03 10.66 -28.25
CA SER A 75 -3.72 10.59 -29.55
C SER A 75 -5.20 10.28 -29.37
N LYS A 76 -6.02 10.51 -30.41
CA LYS A 76 -7.47 10.21 -30.39
C LYS A 76 -7.83 8.72 -30.22
N TYR A 77 -6.85 7.81 -30.27
CA TYR A 77 -7.05 6.37 -30.08
C TYR A 77 -6.88 5.95 -28.62
N ASP A 78 -6.23 6.78 -27.80
CA ASP A 78 -5.97 6.47 -26.40
C ASP A 78 -7.24 6.52 -25.55
N ARG A 79 -7.19 5.89 -24.38
CA ARG A 79 -8.28 5.92 -23.41
C ARG A 79 -7.74 6.00 -21.99
N ILE A 80 -8.17 6.98 -21.22
CA ILE A 80 -7.84 7.06 -19.80
C ILE A 80 -8.90 6.24 -19.05
N GLN A 81 -8.52 5.03 -18.65
CA GLN A 81 -9.40 4.15 -17.87
C GLN A 81 -9.35 4.47 -16.39
N ASN A 82 -8.22 4.94 -15.88
CA ASN A 82 -7.99 5.12 -14.45
C ASN A 82 -7.44 6.52 -14.19
N ILE A 83 -8.06 7.26 -13.28
CA ILE A 83 -7.63 8.58 -12.83
C ILE A 83 -7.36 8.51 -11.32
N TRP A 84 -6.10 8.64 -10.95
CA TRP A 84 -5.63 8.61 -9.56
C TRP A 84 -5.16 10.01 -9.16
N MET A 85 -5.82 10.63 -8.19
CA MET A 85 -5.34 11.84 -7.53
C MET A 85 -4.66 11.45 -6.22
N GLY A 86 -3.34 11.67 -6.10
CA GLY A 86 -2.59 11.49 -4.86
C GLY A 86 -1.36 10.59 -4.91
N TYR A 87 -1.10 9.96 -3.76
CA TYR A 87 0.24 9.49 -3.37
C TYR A 87 0.84 8.43 -4.29
N TYR A 88 1.87 8.84 -5.02
CA TYR A 88 2.97 7.99 -5.47
C TYR A 88 4.25 8.54 -4.82
N SER A 89 5.12 7.66 -4.28
CA SER A 89 6.23 8.07 -3.41
C SER A 89 7.45 8.66 -4.14
N SER A 90 7.45 8.71 -5.47
CA SER A 90 8.58 9.21 -6.26
C SER A 90 8.19 10.48 -7.02
N GLU A 91 8.46 11.63 -6.40
CA GLU A 91 8.20 12.96 -6.98
C GLU A 91 9.05 13.21 -8.23
N ALA A 92 10.28 12.64 -8.25
CA ALA A 92 11.25 12.73 -9.35
C ALA A 92 10.81 12.09 -10.68
N MET A 93 9.67 11.40 -10.73
CA MET A 93 9.14 10.77 -11.95
C MET A 93 7.92 11.48 -12.56
N PHE A 94 7.50 12.62 -12.00
CA PHE A 94 6.36 13.38 -12.52
C PHE A 94 6.79 14.49 -13.47
N GLU A 95 6.04 14.67 -14.55
CA GLU A 95 6.16 15.88 -15.37
C GLU A 95 5.48 17.04 -14.65
N LYS A 96 6.20 18.15 -14.47
CA LYS A 96 5.69 19.38 -13.85
C LYS A 96 5.06 20.28 -14.91
N ILE A 97 3.77 20.58 -14.77
CA ILE A 97 3.05 21.44 -15.71
C ILE A 97 2.39 22.59 -14.93
N PRO A 98 2.64 23.87 -15.30
CA PRO A 98 1.96 25.00 -14.66
C PRO A 98 0.44 24.86 -14.70
N MET A 99 -0.23 25.17 -13.59
CA MET A 99 -1.67 25.00 -13.38
C MET A 99 -2.52 25.56 -14.53
N GLU A 100 -2.12 26.71 -15.08
CA GLU A 100 -2.85 27.34 -16.18
C GLU A 100 -2.65 26.62 -17.52
N ARG A 101 -1.44 26.10 -17.80
CA ARG A 101 -1.19 25.22 -18.95
C ARG A 101 -1.94 23.88 -18.79
N PHE A 102 -2.05 23.37 -17.56
CA PHE A 102 -2.88 22.19 -17.28
C PHE A 102 -4.35 22.45 -17.62
N ARG A 103 -4.98 23.49 -17.06
CA ARG A 103 -6.40 23.81 -17.33
C ARG A 103 -6.70 24.09 -18.79
N THR A 104 -5.88 24.90 -19.45
CA THR A 104 -6.20 25.41 -20.79
C THR A 104 -5.83 24.44 -21.92
N LYS A 105 -4.74 23.68 -21.77
CA LYS A 105 -4.21 22.84 -22.87
C LYS A 105 -4.37 21.33 -22.63
N LEU A 106 -4.12 20.85 -21.42
CA LEU A 106 -4.05 19.40 -21.17
C LEU A 106 -5.36 18.81 -20.63
N LEU A 107 -6.01 19.47 -19.66
CA LEU A 107 -7.27 19.01 -19.07
C LEU A 107 -8.40 18.78 -20.10
N PRO A 108 -8.58 19.60 -21.16
CA PRO A 108 -9.56 19.31 -22.21
C PRO A 108 -9.22 18.04 -23.01
N VAL A 109 -7.93 17.78 -23.27
CA VAL A 109 -7.47 16.55 -23.92
C VAL A 109 -7.74 15.35 -23.03
N LEU A 110 -7.32 15.39 -21.75
CA LEU A 110 -7.56 14.31 -20.79
C LEU A 110 -9.07 14.02 -20.64
N ALA A 111 -9.91 15.06 -20.57
CA ALA A 111 -11.36 14.91 -20.49
C ALA A 111 -11.99 14.29 -21.75
N SER A 112 -11.42 14.51 -22.94
CA SER A 112 -11.87 13.88 -24.19
C SER A 112 -11.48 12.39 -24.30
N LEU A 113 -10.43 11.96 -23.58
CA LEU A 113 -9.94 10.57 -23.55
C LEU A 113 -10.53 9.74 -22.39
N ALA A 114 -11.27 10.36 -21.46
CA ALA A 114 -11.85 9.73 -20.27
C ALA A 114 -13.39 9.57 -20.41
N ASP A 115 -13.85 8.67 -21.28
CA ASP A 115 -15.29 8.50 -21.57
C ASP A 115 -15.99 7.37 -20.77
N ASP A 116 -15.21 6.42 -20.23
CA ASP A 116 -15.62 5.29 -19.39
C ASP A 116 -14.43 4.95 -18.46
N TYR A 117 -14.47 5.41 -17.21
CA TYR A 117 -13.29 5.43 -16.32
C TYR A 117 -13.58 5.13 -14.84
N VAL A 118 -12.50 4.91 -14.11
CA VAL A 118 -12.38 4.70 -12.67
C VAL A 118 -11.70 5.93 -12.07
N PHE A 119 -12.25 6.51 -11.01
CA PHE A 119 -11.73 7.71 -10.35
C PHE A 119 -11.41 7.42 -8.89
N HIS A 120 -10.15 7.62 -8.48
CA HIS A 120 -9.69 7.47 -7.11
C HIS A 120 -8.97 8.74 -6.65
N MET A 121 -9.50 9.41 -5.63
CA MET A 121 -8.83 10.51 -4.93
C MET A 121 -8.44 10.05 -3.52
N ASN A 122 -7.14 10.11 -3.23
CA ASN A 122 -6.60 9.73 -1.93
C ASN A 122 -7.01 10.75 -0.85
N ALA A 123 -7.69 10.29 0.20
CA ALA A 123 -8.25 11.16 1.23
C ALA A 123 -7.22 11.94 2.07
N LEU A 124 -5.95 11.49 2.09
CA LEU A 124 -4.91 12.01 2.99
C LEU A 124 -4.32 13.37 2.57
N ARG A 125 -4.54 13.84 1.35
CA ARG A 125 -4.08 15.17 0.90
C ARG A 125 -5.27 16.13 0.72
N GLN A 126 -5.08 17.37 1.16
CA GLN A 126 -5.84 18.50 0.62
C GLN A 126 -5.28 18.82 -0.76
N TYR A 127 -6.16 18.95 -1.76
CA TYR A 127 -5.80 19.41 -3.10
C TYR A 127 -6.17 20.89 -3.24
N PRO A 128 -5.56 21.64 -4.17
CA PRO A 128 -6.06 22.94 -4.55
C PRO A 128 -7.51 22.82 -5.05
N GLU A 129 -8.44 23.54 -4.43
CA GLU A 129 -9.86 23.59 -4.81
C GLU A 129 -10.02 23.91 -6.31
N ASN A 130 -9.24 24.88 -6.80
CA ASN A 130 -9.17 25.29 -8.20
C ASN A 130 -8.60 24.21 -9.17
N LEU A 131 -8.06 23.10 -8.65
CA LEU A 131 -7.70 21.90 -9.42
C LEU A 131 -8.84 20.87 -9.39
N THR A 132 -9.38 20.57 -8.21
CA THR A 132 -10.47 19.60 -8.06
C THR A 132 -11.73 20.05 -8.79
N ASP A 133 -12.08 21.33 -8.70
CA ASP A 133 -13.25 21.91 -9.37
C ASP A 133 -13.07 21.93 -10.89
N GLY A 134 -11.85 22.18 -11.37
CA GLY A 134 -11.50 22.09 -12.78
C GLY A 134 -11.71 20.66 -13.32
N ILE A 135 -11.20 19.66 -12.60
CA ILE A 135 -11.34 18.24 -12.93
C ILE A 135 -12.82 17.82 -12.89
N PHE A 136 -13.55 18.13 -11.81
CA PHE A 136 -14.97 17.79 -11.67
C PHE A 136 -15.89 18.52 -12.67
N SER A 137 -15.51 19.70 -13.14
CA SER A 137 -16.25 20.43 -14.19
C SER A 137 -15.95 19.91 -15.60
N SER A 138 -14.71 19.46 -15.84
CA SER A 138 -14.23 19.01 -17.15
C SER A 138 -14.53 17.54 -17.44
N LEU A 139 -14.46 16.66 -16.43
CA LEU A 139 -14.73 15.22 -16.59
C LEU A 139 -16.23 14.95 -16.80
N ARG A 140 -16.65 14.94 -18.06
CA ARG A 140 -18.03 14.71 -18.52
C ARG A 140 -18.29 13.30 -19.06
N GLY A 141 -17.26 12.46 -19.18
CA GLY A 141 -17.42 11.03 -19.43
C GLY A 141 -18.00 10.29 -18.22
N ARG A 142 -18.20 8.98 -18.36
CA ARG A 142 -18.86 8.14 -17.34
C ARG A 142 -17.83 7.60 -16.35
N ALA A 143 -18.06 7.83 -15.07
CA ALA A 143 -17.32 7.15 -14.01
C ALA A 143 -18.08 5.87 -13.60
N ARG A 144 -17.42 4.70 -13.69
CA ARG A 144 -17.94 3.42 -13.17
C ARG A 144 -17.63 3.25 -11.68
N VAL A 145 -16.49 3.77 -11.24
CA VAL A 145 -16.03 3.76 -9.84
C VAL A 145 -15.66 5.18 -9.46
N ILE A 146 -16.13 5.65 -8.31
CA ILE A 146 -15.67 6.89 -7.68
C ILE A 146 -15.29 6.58 -6.22
N LYS A 147 -14.00 6.68 -5.89
CA LYS A 147 -13.49 6.74 -4.52
C LYS A 147 -13.01 8.16 -4.27
N THR A 148 -13.65 8.91 -3.37
CA THR A 148 -13.27 10.32 -3.16
C THR A 148 -13.63 10.82 -1.77
N ARG A 149 -12.95 11.89 -1.35
CA ARG A 149 -13.29 12.65 -0.14
C ARG A 149 -14.10 13.90 -0.50
N TYR A 150 -14.76 14.50 0.49
CA TYR A 150 -15.32 15.83 0.30
C TYR A 150 -14.17 16.86 0.12
N VAL A 151 -14.34 17.73 -0.89
CA VAL A 151 -13.43 18.83 -1.26
C VAL A 151 -14.17 20.07 -1.76
N GLY A 152 -15.49 20.18 -1.51
CA GLY A 152 -16.33 21.29 -1.98
C GLY A 152 -17.51 20.86 -2.87
N GLY A 153 -18.38 21.83 -3.19
CA GLY A 153 -19.66 21.59 -3.87
C GLY A 153 -19.55 20.90 -5.24
N LYS A 154 -18.48 21.16 -6.00
CA LYS A 154 -18.26 20.52 -7.31
C LYS A 154 -18.04 19.02 -7.23
N CYS A 155 -17.57 18.49 -6.09
CA CYS A 155 -17.51 17.06 -5.85
C CYS A 155 -18.93 16.43 -5.81
N VAL A 156 -19.86 17.09 -5.11
CA VAL A 156 -21.27 16.64 -5.00
C VAL A 156 -22.00 16.80 -6.33
N GLU A 157 -21.83 17.92 -7.04
CA GLU A 157 -22.35 18.10 -8.41
C GLU A 157 -21.85 17.01 -9.37
N PHE A 158 -20.56 16.66 -9.27
CA PHE A 158 -19.95 15.60 -10.08
C PHE A 158 -20.56 14.23 -9.78
N ILE A 159 -20.63 13.83 -8.51
CA ILE A 159 -21.18 12.51 -8.14
C ILE A 159 -22.66 12.42 -8.52
N ALA A 160 -23.46 13.45 -8.25
CA ALA A 160 -24.87 13.51 -8.66
C ALA A 160 -25.03 13.41 -10.19
N ARG A 161 -24.17 14.07 -10.96
CA ARG A 161 -24.14 13.95 -12.43
C ARG A 161 -23.80 12.52 -12.89
N GLN A 162 -22.83 11.86 -12.26
CA GLN A 162 -22.45 10.48 -12.61
C GLN A 162 -23.54 9.46 -12.27
N ILE A 163 -24.29 9.68 -11.17
CA ILE A 163 -25.49 8.90 -10.83
C ILE A 163 -26.61 9.14 -11.86
N THR A 164 -26.82 10.39 -12.28
CA THR A 164 -27.82 10.75 -13.30
C THR A 164 -27.49 10.17 -14.68
N LEU A 165 -26.20 10.02 -15.01
CA LEU A 165 -25.73 9.29 -16.20
C LEU A 165 -25.98 7.77 -16.11
N GLY A 166 -26.44 7.26 -14.96
CA GLY A 166 -26.91 5.88 -14.78
C GLY A 166 -25.85 4.80 -14.93
N ARG A 167 -24.55 5.17 -14.85
CA ARG A 167 -23.40 4.29 -15.16
C ARG A 167 -22.36 4.17 -14.06
N LEU A 168 -22.58 4.84 -12.93
CA LEU A 168 -21.85 4.58 -11.70
C LEU A 168 -22.26 3.21 -11.14
N GLU A 169 -21.27 2.39 -10.82
CA GLU A 169 -21.41 1.02 -10.29
C GLU A 169 -20.95 0.96 -8.82
N HIS A 170 -19.82 1.59 -8.50
CA HIS A 170 -19.26 1.64 -7.15
C HIS A 170 -18.99 3.09 -6.71
N LEU A 171 -19.41 3.44 -5.50
CA LEU A 171 -19.16 4.74 -4.88
C LEU A 171 -18.61 4.54 -3.46
N GLU A 172 -17.42 5.08 -3.22
CA GLU A 172 -16.77 5.10 -1.90
C GLU A 172 -16.55 6.55 -1.48
N LEU A 173 -17.18 6.95 -0.37
CA LEU A 173 -17.13 8.32 0.16
C LEU A 173 -16.29 8.36 1.43
N LEU A 174 -15.27 9.23 1.44
CA LEU A 174 -14.28 9.29 2.51
C LEU A 174 -14.32 10.62 3.27
N GLY A 175 -14.02 10.56 4.56
CA GLY A 175 -13.91 11.71 5.45
C GLY A 175 -15.22 12.40 5.82
N GLU A 176 -15.08 13.47 6.61
CA GLU A 176 -16.16 14.29 7.16
C GLU A 176 -16.66 15.37 6.16
N GLU A 177 -17.54 16.25 6.63
CA GLU A 177 -18.00 17.50 5.98
C GLU A 177 -18.89 17.32 4.73
N TRP A 178 -19.36 16.10 4.44
CA TRP A 178 -20.34 15.88 3.37
C TRP A 178 -21.67 16.57 3.70
N PRO A 179 -22.25 17.39 2.79
CA PRO A 179 -23.51 18.08 3.06
C PRO A 179 -24.70 17.12 3.09
N ASP A 180 -25.74 17.43 3.88
CA ASP A 180 -26.95 16.59 4.00
C ASP A 180 -27.67 16.33 2.67
N SER A 181 -27.53 17.23 1.69
CA SER A 181 -28.01 17.03 0.32
C SER A 181 -27.43 15.77 -0.35
N MET A 182 -26.27 15.30 0.09
CA MET A 182 -25.67 14.05 -0.38
C MET A 182 -26.51 12.83 -0.01
N LYS A 183 -27.31 12.86 1.06
CA LYS A 183 -28.22 11.75 1.42
C LYS A 183 -29.27 11.50 0.34
N ALA A 184 -29.81 12.55 -0.28
CA ALA A 184 -30.74 12.43 -1.40
C ALA A 184 -30.04 11.83 -2.63
N THR A 185 -28.82 12.30 -2.93
CA THR A 185 -27.96 11.76 -3.99
C THR A 185 -27.67 10.27 -3.81
N LEU A 186 -27.33 9.83 -2.59
CA LEU A 186 -27.14 8.41 -2.26
C LEU A 186 -28.43 7.59 -2.41
N LYS A 187 -29.58 8.11 -1.95
CA LYS A 187 -30.89 7.46 -2.17
C LYS A 187 -31.30 7.42 -3.65
N SER A 188 -30.70 8.23 -4.52
CA SER A 188 -30.80 8.08 -5.98
C SER A 188 -29.85 6.99 -6.50
N PHE A 189 -28.61 6.93 -6.00
CA PHE A 189 -27.62 5.91 -6.37
C PHE A 189 -28.10 4.49 -6.05
N LEU A 190 -28.66 4.25 -4.85
CA LEU A 190 -29.22 2.96 -4.46
C LEU A 190 -30.44 2.53 -5.31
N ARG A 191 -31.06 3.45 -6.06
CA ARG A 191 -32.11 3.17 -7.04
C ARG A 191 -31.60 3.00 -8.48
N SER A 192 -30.32 3.27 -8.75
CA SER A 192 -29.69 3.08 -10.07
C SER A 192 -29.65 1.59 -10.44
N PRO A 193 -30.12 1.17 -11.63
CA PRO A 193 -30.09 -0.24 -12.03
C PRO A 193 -28.66 -0.81 -12.06
N ASN A 194 -27.65 0.03 -12.31
CA ASN A 194 -26.24 -0.40 -12.34
C ASN A 194 -25.53 -0.32 -10.97
N PHE A 195 -26.25 -0.04 -9.88
CA PHE A 195 -25.68 -0.03 -8.52
C PHE A 195 -25.08 -1.38 -8.13
N VAL A 196 -23.84 -1.37 -7.64
CA VAL A 196 -23.14 -2.53 -7.07
C VAL A 196 -22.65 -2.24 -5.65
N THR A 197 -21.81 -1.23 -5.41
CA THR A 197 -21.28 -0.96 -4.06
C THR A 197 -21.50 0.49 -3.65
N LEU A 198 -22.04 0.69 -2.44
CA LEU A 198 -21.92 1.95 -1.71
C LEU A 198 -21.11 1.70 -0.44
N ASP A 199 -19.95 2.34 -0.34
CA ASP A 199 -19.08 2.31 0.83
C ASP A 199 -19.01 3.70 1.45
N LEU A 200 -19.41 3.79 2.73
CA LEU A 200 -19.32 4.99 3.57
C LEU A 200 -18.35 4.75 4.75
N TRP A 201 -17.59 3.65 4.75
CA TRP A 201 -16.69 3.25 5.83
C TRP A 201 -15.30 3.87 5.65
N GLU A 202 -14.72 4.42 6.73
CA GLU A 202 -13.35 4.94 6.64
C GLU A 202 -12.33 3.80 6.80
N THR A 203 -11.70 3.40 5.70
CA THR A 203 -10.57 2.44 5.77
C THR A 203 -9.31 3.11 6.35
N ASN A 204 -9.19 3.05 7.68
CA ASN A 204 -8.03 3.41 8.53
C ASN A 204 -7.89 4.90 8.95
N LEU A 205 -8.24 5.14 10.23
CA LEU A 205 -7.67 6.14 11.16
C LEU A 205 -8.29 7.56 11.27
N LYS A 206 -9.54 7.56 11.75
CA LYS A 206 -10.16 8.51 12.72
C LYS A 206 -10.95 9.71 12.18
N LYS A 207 -11.48 9.66 10.96
CA LYS A 207 -12.51 10.61 10.50
C LYS A 207 -13.72 9.87 9.94
N GLU A 208 -14.61 9.48 10.87
CA GLU A 208 -15.92 8.90 10.56
C GLU A 208 -16.66 9.78 9.55
N THR A 209 -17.19 9.19 8.49
CA THR A 209 -18.04 9.92 7.56
C THR A 209 -19.30 10.39 8.30
N ASN A 210 -19.73 11.63 8.09
CA ASN A 210 -20.99 12.13 8.67
C ASN A 210 -22.23 11.64 7.89
N LEU A 211 -22.02 10.71 6.93
CA LEU A 211 -23.05 10.03 6.16
C LEU A 211 -23.26 8.63 6.77
N THR A 212 -24.39 8.44 7.44
CA THR A 212 -24.80 7.15 7.98
C THR A 212 -25.76 6.43 7.03
N VAL A 213 -25.73 5.10 7.04
CA VAL A 213 -26.80 4.28 6.46
C VAL A 213 -28.08 4.50 7.27
N ASP A 214 -29.07 5.14 6.65
CA ASP A 214 -30.39 5.39 7.23
C ASP A 214 -31.42 4.31 6.85
N LEU A 215 -32.60 4.38 7.47
CA LEU A 215 -33.64 3.36 7.28
C LEU A 215 -34.19 3.34 5.85
N ASP A 216 -34.29 4.49 5.17
CA ASP A 216 -34.71 4.54 3.76
C ASP A 216 -33.70 3.84 2.85
N MET A 217 -32.39 4.00 3.10
CA MET A 217 -31.34 3.31 2.34
C MET A 217 -31.50 1.78 2.44
N LEU A 218 -31.77 1.27 3.64
CA LEU A 218 -32.09 -0.15 3.84
C LEU A 218 -33.40 -0.55 3.14
N ILE A 219 -34.46 0.26 3.23
CA ILE A 219 -35.74 0.00 2.58
C ILE A 219 -35.58 -0.08 1.06
N ILE A 220 -34.80 0.81 0.44
CA ILE A 220 -34.51 0.76 -1.01
C ILE A 220 -33.83 -0.55 -1.39
N MET A 221 -32.83 -0.99 -0.61
CA MET A 221 -32.13 -2.26 -0.83
C MET A 221 -33.07 -3.46 -0.71
N VAL A 222 -33.89 -3.50 0.33
CA VAL A 222 -34.88 -4.57 0.56
C VAL A 222 -35.95 -4.59 -0.52
N GLN A 223 -36.45 -3.43 -0.96
CA GLN A 223 -37.41 -3.32 -2.07
C GLN A 223 -36.83 -3.84 -3.39
N ARG A 224 -35.57 -3.51 -3.72
CA ARG A 224 -34.90 -4.03 -4.91
C ARG A 224 -34.62 -5.52 -4.82
N PHE A 225 -34.22 -6.02 -3.66
CA PHE A 225 -34.03 -7.45 -3.42
C PHE A 225 -35.31 -8.24 -3.71
N PHE A 226 -36.46 -7.80 -3.19
CA PHE A 226 -37.76 -8.46 -3.44
C PHE A 226 -38.25 -8.37 -4.90
N LYS A 227 -37.72 -7.44 -5.70
CA LYS A 227 -38.01 -7.34 -7.15
C LYS A 227 -37.07 -8.18 -8.02
N GLY A 228 -35.93 -8.64 -7.47
CA GLY A 228 -34.82 -9.16 -8.27
C GLY A 228 -33.97 -8.08 -8.96
N ASP A 229 -34.13 -6.81 -8.57
CA ASP A 229 -33.41 -5.66 -9.14
C ASP A 229 -31.95 -5.54 -8.63
N LEU A 230 -31.45 -6.45 -7.80
CA LEU A 230 -30.06 -6.42 -7.27
C LEU A 230 -29.15 -7.40 -8.00
N CYS A 231 -27.93 -6.97 -8.29
CA CYS A 231 -26.87 -7.80 -8.86
C CYS A 231 -26.25 -8.72 -7.79
N GLU A 232 -25.65 -9.83 -8.21
CA GLU A 232 -24.75 -10.59 -7.34
C GLU A 232 -23.55 -9.71 -6.95
N GLY A 233 -23.16 -9.75 -5.67
CA GLY A 233 -22.11 -8.88 -5.13
C GLY A 233 -22.54 -7.44 -4.85
N THR A 234 -23.85 -7.15 -4.79
CA THR A 234 -24.32 -5.83 -4.34
C THR A 234 -24.06 -5.64 -2.84
N GLU A 235 -23.38 -4.57 -2.45
CA GLU A 235 -22.91 -4.28 -1.09
C GLU A 235 -23.26 -2.85 -0.63
N LEU A 236 -23.58 -2.70 0.65
CA LEU A 236 -23.86 -1.42 1.32
C LEU A 236 -23.15 -1.40 2.67
N GLU A 237 -21.99 -0.74 2.73
CA GLU A 237 -21.15 -0.63 3.93
C GLU A 237 -21.15 0.80 4.48
N GLY A 238 -21.13 0.95 5.80
CA GLY A 238 -21.19 2.25 6.48
C GLY A 238 -21.76 2.18 7.88
N TYR A 239 -21.64 3.28 8.64
CA TYR A 239 -22.16 3.36 10.00
C TYR A 239 -23.69 3.46 10.04
N PRO A 240 -24.39 2.68 10.88
CA PRO A 240 -25.84 2.79 11.02
C PRO A 240 -26.26 4.09 11.72
N SER A 241 -27.28 4.74 11.16
CA SER A 241 -28.01 5.85 11.80
C SER A 241 -28.54 5.46 13.19
N GLU A 242 -28.98 6.45 13.98
CA GLU A 242 -29.59 6.16 15.28
C GLU A 242 -30.86 5.32 15.14
N GLU A 243 -31.70 5.60 14.13
CA GLU A 243 -32.88 4.80 13.79
C GLU A 243 -32.53 3.33 13.47
N MET A 244 -31.47 3.10 12.69
CA MET A 244 -30.98 1.75 12.35
C MET A 244 -30.41 1.02 13.57
N ARG A 245 -29.69 1.72 14.45
CA ARG A 245 -29.22 1.17 15.73
C ARG A 245 -30.38 0.83 16.66
N ASP A 246 -31.43 1.65 16.68
CA ASP A 246 -32.62 1.41 17.49
C ASP A 246 -33.48 0.26 16.96
N LEU A 247 -33.63 0.15 15.62
CA LEU A 247 -34.27 -1.00 14.96
C LEU A 247 -33.53 -2.31 15.27
N HIS A 248 -32.21 -2.32 15.17
CA HIS A 248 -31.37 -3.47 15.55
C HIS A 248 -31.55 -3.83 17.04
N CYS A 249 -31.54 -2.83 17.94
CA CYS A 249 -31.79 -3.04 19.37
C CYS A 249 -33.20 -3.55 19.70
N ARG A 250 -34.21 -3.20 18.91
CA ARG A 250 -35.58 -3.73 19.04
C ARG A 250 -35.64 -5.19 18.55
N SER A 251 -35.01 -5.49 17.42
CA SER A 251 -34.91 -6.84 16.85
C SER A 251 -34.24 -7.83 17.81
N LEU A 252 -33.09 -7.47 18.39
CA LEU A 252 -32.38 -8.31 19.36
C LEU A 252 -33.15 -8.60 20.65
N ARG A 253 -34.17 -7.77 20.98
CA ARG A 253 -34.98 -7.93 22.20
C ARG A 253 -36.28 -8.70 21.96
N GLY A 254 -36.46 -9.33 20.79
CA GLY A 254 -37.66 -10.08 20.45
C GLY A 254 -38.94 -9.24 20.43
N LYS A 255 -38.83 -7.90 20.40
CA LYS A 255 -39.98 -7.02 20.26
C LYS A 255 -40.49 -7.12 18.83
N THR A 256 -41.81 -6.98 18.67
CA THR A 256 -42.41 -6.72 17.35
C THR A 256 -41.63 -5.57 16.70
N LEU A 257 -41.02 -5.84 15.55
CA LEU A 257 -40.42 -4.79 14.74
C LEU A 257 -41.53 -3.76 14.44
N PRO A 258 -41.23 -2.45 14.40
CA PRO A 258 -42.15 -1.53 13.74
C PRO A 258 -42.43 -2.10 12.34
N LEU A 259 -43.70 -2.11 11.91
CA LEU A 259 -43.96 -2.47 10.53
C LEU A 259 -43.16 -1.49 9.66
N LEU A 260 -42.49 -2.04 8.65
CA LEU A 260 -41.98 -1.23 7.56
C LEU A 260 -43.20 -0.87 6.72
N ASP A 261 -44.01 0.09 7.17
CA ASP A 261 -45.35 0.39 6.62
C ASP A 261 -45.30 0.87 5.14
N GLY A 262 -44.11 1.18 4.61
CA GLY A 262 -43.83 1.37 3.19
C GLY A 262 -43.60 0.09 2.37
N LEU A 263 -43.69 -1.11 2.96
CA LEU A 263 -43.63 -2.43 2.30
C LEU A 263 -45.03 -3.07 2.18
N SER A 264 -46.06 -2.25 1.90
CA SER A 264 -47.46 -2.67 1.82
C SER A 264 -47.73 -3.74 0.74
N THR A 265 -46.93 -3.77 -0.33
CA THR A 265 -46.97 -4.82 -1.36
C THR A 265 -46.27 -6.09 -0.88
N ARG A 266 -46.91 -6.83 0.03
CA ARG A 266 -46.47 -8.14 0.52
C ARG A 266 -46.58 -9.17 -0.62
N PRO A 267 -45.49 -9.81 -1.10
CA PRO A 267 -45.56 -10.74 -2.22
C PRO A 267 -46.43 -11.96 -1.88
N GLU A 268 -47.50 -12.19 -2.64
CA GLU A 268 -48.48 -13.25 -2.35
C GLU A 268 -47.89 -14.67 -2.48
N THR A 269 -46.83 -14.82 -3.27
CA THR A 269 -46.10 -16.07 -3.52
C THR A 269 -45.37 -16.66 -2.31
N PHE A 270 -45.19 -15.89 -1.22
CA PHE A 270 -44.42 -16.31 -0.03
C PHE A 270 -45.29 -16.80 1.15
N ARG A 271 -46.52 -17.26 0.90
CA ARG A 271 -47.48 -17.61 1.96
C ARG A 271 -47.19 -18.87 2.79
N THR A 272 -46.24 -19.73 2.37
CA THR A 272 -46.11 -21.10 2.91
C THR A 272 -44.86 -21.37 3.78
N GLU A 273 -43.81 -20.54 3.72
CA GLU A 273 -42.49 -20.88 4.33
C GLU A 273 -42.05 -19.98 5.51
N TYR A 274 -42.98 -19.52 6.35
CA TYR A 274 -42.67 -18.74 7.55
C TYR A 274 -41.95 -19.52 8.69
N ARG A 275 -41.32 -20.67 8.38
CA ARG A 275 -40.52 -21.49 9.30
C ARG A 275 -39.00 -21.44 9.02
N LEU A 276 -38.52 -20.86 7.93
CA LEU A 276 -37.10 -20.88 7.57
C LEU A 276 -36.46 -19.52 7.25
N ILE A 277 -36.98 -18.42 7.82
CA ILE A 277 -36.23 -17.16 7.95
C ILE A 277 -35.71 -17.00 9.39
N GLN A 278 -34.95 -18.00 9.84
CA GLN A 278 -33.74 -17.67 10.60
C GLN A 278 -32.77 -17.02 9.62
N LEU A 279 -31.92 -16.10 10.08
CA LEU A 279 -30.85 -15.51 9.26
C LEU A 279 -29.82 -16.60 8.91
N THR A 280 -30.03 -17.26 7.77
CA THR A 280 -29.21 -18.38 7.30
C THR A 280 -27.80 -17.92 6.93
N GLN A 281 -26.82 -18.75 7.28
CA GLN A 281 -25.43 -18.33 7.40
C GLN A 281 -24.72 -18.16 6.04
N GLY A 282 -24.31 -16.93 5.74
CA GLY A 282 -23.21 -16.62 4.83
C GLY A 282 -23.61 -16.19 3.42
N ARG A 283 -23.47 -14.88 3.14
CA ARG A 283 -23.90 -14.17 1.91
C ARG A 283 -25.44 -14.19 1.80
N ILE A 284 -26.16 -13.08 1.91
CA ILE A 284 -26.02 -11.87 1.06
C ILE A 284 -26.05 -10.55 1.86
N PHE A 285 -26.40 -10.55 3.14
CA PHE A 285 -26.34 -9.36 4.02
C PHE A 285 -25.41 -9.58 5.21
N GLU A 286 -24.10 -9.42 4.99
CA GLU A 286 -23.14 -9.34 6.11
C GLU A 286 -23.04 -7.90 6.62
N LEU A 287 -23.97 -7.50 7.49
CA LEU A 287 -23.83 -6.29 8.31
C LEU A 287 -22.64 -6.51 9.26
N LYS A 288 -21.43 -6.13 8.83
CA LYS A 288 -20.16 -6.22 9.58
C LYS A 288 -20.13 -5.23 10.74
N TYR A 289 -20.99 -5.42 11.72
CA TYR A 289 -20.99 -4.63 12.95
C TYR A 289 -19.85 -5.13 13.86
N ASP A 290 -18.74 -4.39 13.88
CA ASP A 290 -17.62 -4.67 14.78
C ASP A 290 -17.97 -4.23 16.23
N VAL A 291 -18.72 -5.09 16.93
CA VAL A 291 -19.17 -4.82 18.31
C VAL A 291 -18.00 -4.93 19.29
N ALA A 292 -17.26 -3.84 19.46
CA ALA A 292 -16.23 -3.67 20.47
C ALA A 292 -16.79 -3.55 21.91
N ASN A 293 -17.48 -4.62 22.35
CA ASN A 293 -17.95 -4.93 23.70
C ASN A 293 -18.77 -3.87 24.47
N LYS A 294 -20.04 -4.22 24.71
CA LYS A 294 -20.48 -4.41 26.11
C LYS A 294 -21.49 -5.56 26.23
N THR A 295 -21.46 -6.22 27.37
CA THR A 295 -21.95 -7.59 27.59
C THR A 295 -23.33 -7.66 28.24
N CYS A 296 -24.01 -8.81 28.10
CA CYS A 296 -24.91 -9.33 29.13
C CYS A 296 -25.01 -10.87 29.04
N ASP A 297 -24.18 -11.54 29.83
CA ASP A 297 -24.27 -12.95 30.26
C ASP A 297 -24.73 -12.94 31.74
N GLN A 298 -25.35 -13.96 32.37
CA GLN A 298 -25.72 -15.33 31.97
C GLN A 298 -26.69 -15.97 32.99
N TYR A 299 -27.46 -16.99 32.56
CA TYR A 299 -28.02 -18.12 33.34
C TYR A 299 -29.01 -17.85 34.52
N ASP A 300 -29.82 -18.82 34.99
CA ASP A 300 -29.87 -20.26 34.68
C ASP A 300 -31.29 -20.89 34.70
N LYS A 301 -31.39 -22.12 34.14
CA LYS A 301 -32.45 -23.16 34.16
C LYS A 301 -33.83 -22.90 34.79
N GLU A 302 -34.86 -23.28 34.03
CA GLU A 302 -35.71 -24.44 34.36
C GLU A 302 -36.15 -25.15 33.06
N GLY A 303 -36.90 -26.26 33.10
CA GLY A 303 -37.11 -27.09 31.90
C GLY A 303 -38.37 -27.97 31.83
N LEU A 304 -38.50 -28.66 30.69
CA LEU A 304 -39.57 -29.55 30.20
C LEU A 304 -40.89 -28.92 29.66
N VAL A 305 -41.01 -29.04 28.33
CA VAL A 305 -42.12 -29.70 27.59
C VAL A 305 -43.50 -29.00 27.47
N LEU A 306 -44.15 -29.32 26.34
CA LEU A 306 -45.49 -28.94 25.87
C LEU A 306 -46.57 -29.15 26.96
N HIS A 307 -47.64 -28.35 27.06
CA HIS A 307 -48.61 -28.13 25.96
C HIS A 307 -49.36 -26.77 26.05
N LEU A 308 -50.30 -26.53 25.14
CA LEU A 308 -51.10 -25.28 25.09
C LEU A 308 -52.06 -25.15 26.28
N MET A 309 -52.27 -23.92 26.76
CA MET A 309 -53.54 -23.19 26.61
C MET A 309 -53.33 -21.68 26.84
N ALA A 310 -54.31 -20.84 26.52
CA ALA A 310 -54.13 -19.39 26.38
C ALA A 310 -55.05 -18.57 27.27
N HIS A 311 -54.62 -17.35 27.68
CA HIS A 311 -55.47 -16.14 27.61
C HIS A 311 -54.69 -14.81 27.75
N ARG A 312 -55.45 -13.70 27.67
CA ARG A 312 -55.08 -12.26 27.52
C ARG A 312 -54.82 -11.52 28.85
N LEU A 313 -54.03 -10.41 28.80
CA LEU A 313 -53.85 -9.35 29.85
C LEU A 313 -53.13 -9.80 31.15
N GLU A 314 -52.49 -8.99 32.02
CA GLU A 314 -51.85 -7.64 31.99
C GLU A 314 -50.81 -7.56 33.18
N ALA A 315 -50.15 -6.48 33.64
CA ALA A 315 -50.19 -5.01 33.42
C ALA A 315 -48.75 -4.41 33.40
N ASN A 316 -48.45 -3.30 34.11
CA ASN A 316 -47.09 -2.76 34.26
C ASN A 316 -46.75 -2.10 35.63
N ASN A 317 -45.51 -2.29 36.10
CA ASN A 317 -44.83 -1.54 37.18
C ASN A 317 -43.29 -1.78 37.12
N GLY A 318 -42.39 -1.07 37.83
CA GLY A 318 -42.61 -0.05 38.88
C GLY A 318 -41.34 0.73 39.29
N VAL A 319 -41.45 1.53 40.35
CA VAL A 319 -40.48 2.55 40.81
C VAL A 319 -39.31 1.98 41.65
N ARG A 320 -38.09 1.86 41.09
CA ARG A 320 -36.87 1.55 41.93
C ARG A 320 -35.54 2.22 41.56
N ALA A 321 -35.45 3.00 40.48
CA ALA A 321 -34.16 3.47 39.93
C ALA A 321 -33.36 4.51 40.75
N ARG A 322 -33.96 5.20 41.73
CA ARG A 322 -33.43 6.50 42.24
C ARG A 322 -32.22 6.43 43.20
N ARG A 323 -31.78 5.26 43.70
CA ARG A 323 -30.69 5.18 44.71
C ARG A 323 -29.25 5.12 44.15
N LEU A 324 -29.02 4.63 42.93
CA LEU A 324 -27.66 4.32 42.44
C LEU A 324 -26.80 5.53 42.03
N CYS A 325 -27.40 6.68 41.76
CA CYS A 325 -26.70 7.79 41.07
C CYS A 325 -25.58 8.46 41.90
N ARG A 326 -25.62 8.41 43.24
CA ARG A 326 -24.70 9.19 44.10
C ARG A 326 -23.27 8.64 44.22
N CYS A 327 -23.01 7.36 43.94
CA CYS A 327 -21.66 6.78 44.09
C CYS A 327 -20.69 7.14 42.94
N ALA A 328 -21.20 7.38 41.73
CA ALA A 328 -20.37 7.51 40.52
C ALA A 328 -19.43 8.73 40.51
N LEU A 329 -19.78 9.81 41.22
CA LEU A 329 -19.07 11.10 41.14
C LEU A 329 -17.68 11.11 41.81
N ARG A 330 -17.42 10.25 42.81
CA ARG A 330 -16.14 10.27 43.56
C ARG A 330 -14.96 9.66 42.79
N LEU A 331 -15.20 8.75 41.83
CA LEU A 331 -14.14 8.06 41.09
C LEU A 331 -13.45 8.90 39.99
N ARG A 332 -13.99 10.08 39.65
CA ARG A 332 -13.58 10.83 38.44
C ARG A 332 -12.26 11.62 38.57
N ARG A 333 -11.70 11.78 39.78
CA ARG A 333 -10.55 12.69 40.06
C ARG A 333 -9.13 12.07 40.06
N ARG A 334 -8.94 10.75 39.80
CA ARG A 334 -7.60 10.09 39.87
C ARG A 334 -7.01 9.55 38.55
N ARG A 335 -7.67 9.67 37.39
CA ARG A 335 -7.12 9.18 36.11
C ARG A 335 -6.18 10.21 35.44
N ARG A 336 -4.90 10.23 35.85
CA ARG A 336 -3.81 10.69 34.96
C ARG A 336 -3.77 9.75 33.73
N ARG A 337 -3.64 10.30 32.52
CA ARG A 337 -3.64 9.52 31.28
C ARG A 337 -2.24 8.93 31.03
N LYS A 338 -2.11 7.60 30.99
CA LYS A 338 -0.94 6.94 30.39
C LYS A 338 -0.89 7.30 28.90
N LYS A 339 0.28 7.55 28.32
CA LYS A 339 0.46 7.67 26.87
C LYS A 339 1.13 6.41 26.33
N GLU A 340 0.85 6.09 25.08
CA GLU A 340 1.41 4.95 24.37
C GLU A 340 2.09 5.41 23.09
N PHE A 341 3.23 4.78 22.80
CA PHE A 341 4.16 5.19 21.76
C PHE A 341 4.51 4.05 20.81
N THR A 342 4.83 4.43 19.57
CA THR A 342 5.45 3.58 18.56
C THR A 342 6.83 4.15 18.23
N VAL A 343 7.83 3.29 18.20
CA VAL A 343 9.20 3.64 17.81
C VAL A 343 9.49 3.02 16.44
N ARG A 344 9.98 3.84 15.52
CA ARG A 344 10.48 3.39 14.21
C ARG A 344 11.99 3.61 14.15
N LEU A 345 12.68 2.58 13.69
CA LEU A 345 14.11 2.57 13.37
C LEU A 345 14.24 2.50 11.84
N GLN A 346 15.00 3.41 11.27
CA GLN A 346 15.37 3.39 9.86
C GLN A 346 16.90 3.38 9.73
N VAL A 347 17.36 2.77 8.65
CA VAL A 347 18.78 2.56 8.35
C VAL A 347 19.04 3.06 6.94
N ASN A 348 20.10 3.86 6.76
CA ASN A 348 20.53 4.34 5.45
C ASN A 348 21.69 3.46 4.93
N PRO A 349 21.53 2.77 3.79
CA PRO A 349 22.59 1.94 3.21
C PRO A 349 23.60 2.73 2.35
N GLU A 350 23.34 4.01 2.01
CA GLU A 350 24.06 4.74 0.95
C GLU A 350 25.39 5.38 1.39
N VAL A 351 25.97 4.98 2.53
CA VAL A 351 27.26 5.49 3.04
C VAL A 351 28.21 4.31 3.35
N PRO A 352 28.95 3.77 2.35
CA PRO A 352 29.61 2.46 2.50
C PRO A 352 30.93 2.42 3.30
N THR A 353 31.52 3.56 3.68
CA THR A 353 32.94 3.65 4.06
C THR A 353 33.24 4.47 5.32
N LEU A 354 32.40 4.38 6.35
CA LEU A 354 32.74 4.83 7.71
C LEU A 354 32.25 3.83 8.76
N ILE A 355 33.09 3.55 9.76
CA ILE A 355 32.86 2.50 10.79
C ILE A 355 31.66 2.81 11.71
N ASN A 356 31.16 4.04 11.68
CA ASN A 356 29.99 4.47 12.44
C ASN A 356 28.69 4.17 11.67
N GLY A 357 28.18 2.94 11.78
CA GLY A 357 26.81 2.62 11.41
C GLY A 357 25.84 3.56 12.12
N THR A 358 24.99 4.25 11.35
CA THR A 358 24.22 5.39 11.86
C THR A 358 22.73 5.19 11.67
N ILE A 359 21.97 5.45 12.74
CA ILE A 359 20.59 5.01 12.92
C ILE A 359 19.68 6.22 12.97
N LEU A 360 18.52 6.11 12.36
CA LEU A 360 17.44 7.08 12.53
C LEU A 360 16.38 6.55 13.48
N LEU A 361 16.07 7.30 14.55
CA LEU A 361 15.06 6.94 15.54
C LEU A 361 13.88 7.93 15.52
N LEU A 362 12.67 7.43 15.27
CA LEU A 362 11.45 8.23 15.24
C LEU A 362 10.44 7.70 16.27
N ALA A 363 10.19 8.49 17.31
CA ALA A 363 9.17 8.21 18.33
C ALA A 363 7.85 8.94 18.03
N TRP A 364 6.75 8.19 17.96
CA TRP A 364 5.41 8.67 17.61
C TRP A 364 4.42 8.43 18.75
N SER A 365 3.50 9.36 18.98
CA SER A 365 2.43 9.24 19.99
C SER A 365 1.06 9.02 19.32
N ARG A 366 0.11 8.40 20.04
CA ARG A 366 -1.32 8.31 19.61
C ARG A 366 -2.02 9.66 19.39
N THR A 367 -1.36 10.77 19.72
CA THR A 367 -1.79 12.17 19.57
C THR A 367 -1.05 12.97 18.48
N GLY A 368 -0.10 12.38 17.75
CA GLY A 368 0.57 13.01 16.60
C GLY A 368 2.10 12.94 16.61
N VAL A 369 2.70 13.54 15.57
CA VAL A 369 4.16 13.74 15.40
C VAL A 369 4.62 14.88 16.30
N ILE A 370 5.67 14.66 17.09
CA ILE A 370 6.20 15.65 18.02
C ILE A 370 7.37 16.42 17.37
N GLY A 371 7.05 17.21 16.35
CA GLY A 371 7.90 18.28 15.80
C GLY A 371 9.10 17.90 14.93
N VAL A 372 9.25 18.60 13.80
CA VAL A 372 10.47 18.68 12.97
C VAL A 372 10.86 20.17 12.90
N SER A 373 12.16 20.48 12.89
CA SER A 373 12.70 21.85 12.91
C SER A 373 13.65 22.08 11.75
N HIS A 374 13.50 23.22 11.06
CA HIS A 374 14.41 23.69 10.02
C HIS A 374 14.82 25.15 10.27
N ILE A 375 16.07 25.47 9.96
CA ILE A 375 16.58 26.83 9.81
C ILE A 375 17.30 26.87 8.45
N HIS A 376 17.00 27.85 7.60
CA HIS A 376 17.76 28.09 6.38
C HIS A 376 18.96 28.98 6.66
N ARG A 377 20.14 28.59 6.17
CA ARG A 377 21.31 29.46 6.05
C ARG A 377 21.50 29.80 4.58
N ALA A 378 21.60 31.10 4.27
CA ALA A 378 21.89 31.58 2.92
C ALA A 378 23.40 31.74 2.71
N LEU A 379 23.86 31.51 1.48
CA LEU A 379 25.13 31.99 0.96
C LEU A 379 24.91 32.50 -0.47
N LEU A 380 25.41 33.70 -0.75
CA LEU A 380 25.57 34.23 -2.11
C LEU A 380 26.98 33.87 -2.63
N PRO A 381 27.25 33.97 -3.95
CA PRO A 381 28.24 33.08 -4.58
C PRO A 381 29.38 33.77 -5.37
N VAL A 382 30.34 32.94 -5.80
CA VAL A 382 31.36 33.12 -6.88
C VAL A 382 32.59 34.01 -6.58
N GLU A 383 33.79 33.44 -6.83
CA GLU A 383 34.90 33.92 -7.72
C GLU A 383 36.18 33.11 -7.42
N GLY A 384 37.07 32.70 -8.36
CA GLY A 384 36.97 32.51 -9.83
C GLY A 384 37.04 31.00 -10.19
N ASP A 385 37.59 30.50 -11.30
CA ASP A 385 38.30 31.05 -12.48
C ASP A 385 37.84 30.24 -13.73
N PRO A 386 37.55 30.86 -14.90
CA PRO A 386 37.01 30.15 -16.07
C PRO A 386 37.87 29.02 -16.67
N ARG A 387 39.18 28.94 -16.40
CA ARG A 387 40.10 28.04 -17.13
C ARG A 387 40.01 26.56 -16.75
N ALA A 388 39.32 26.20 -15.66
CA ALA A 388 39.26 24.82 -15.16
C ALA A 388 38.28 23.88 -15.90
N GLN A 389 37.50 24.40 -16.86
CA GLN A 389 36.33 23.68 -17.41
C GLN A 389 36.59 22.91 -18.71
N GLU A 390 37.64 23.25 -19.46
CA GLU A 390 37.85 22.72 -20.82
C GLU A 390 38.63 21.39 -20.87
N GLN A 391 39.56 21.16 -19.92
CA GLN A 391 40.33 19.90 -19.84
C GLN A 391 39.50 18.68 -19.42
N ARG A 392 38.31 18.84 -18.84
CA ARG A 392 37.47 17.71 -18.39
C ARG A 392 36.77 16.95 -19.53
N HIS A 393 36.69 17.50 -20.74
CA HIS A 393 35.83 16.95 -21.79
C HIS A 393 36.49 15.92 -22.74
N GLN A 394 37.78 15.60 -22.59
CA GLN A 394 38.50 14.74 -23.55
C GLN A 394 38.89 13.33 -23.06
N GLN A 395 38.56 12.93 -21.82
CA GLN A 395 39.02 11.62 -21.28
C GLN A 395 37.94 10.68 -20.71
N GLU A 396 36.70 11.11 -20.43
CA GLU A 396 35.65 10.21 -19.89
C GLU A 396 34.81 9.50 -20.98
N ALA A 397 35.20 9.59 -22.25
CA ALA A 397 34.57 8.87 -23.34
C ALA A 397 35.17 7.45 -23.52
N GLN A 398 34.38 6.41 -23.21
CA GLN A 398 34.70 4.97 -23.36
C GLN A 398 35.73 4.49 -22.32
N PHE A 399 35.36 3.74 -21.27
CA PHE A 399 34.88 2.35 -21.35
C PHE A 399 34.18 1.86 -20.04
N GLU A 400 33.45 0.75 -20.08
CA GLU A 400 32.70 0.18 -18.93
C GLU A 400 33.23 -1.20 -18.46
N ALA A 401 32.79 -1.59 -17.24
CA ALA A 401 32.49 -2.96 -16.77
C ALA A 401 33.54 -3.81 -15.99
N ARG A 402 33.31 -3.84 -14.66
CA ARG A 402 33.12 -5.04 -13.78
C ARG A 402 34.28 -5.98 -13.38
N PHE A 403 34.51 -5.99 -12.05
CA PHE A 403 34.78 -7.14 -11.16
C PHE A 403 36.12 -7.92 -11.27
N LEU A 404 37.02 -7.73 -10.28
CA LEU A 404 37.61 -8.82 -9.48
C LEU A 404 38.42 -8.36 -8.22
N ILE A 405 38.72 -9.36 -7.40
CA ILE A 405 39.31 -9.51 -6.05
C ILE A 405 40.59 -8.72 -5.63
N GLN A 406 40.60 -8.31 -4.35
CA GLN A 406 41.69 -8.10 -3.34
C GLN A 406 43.00 -7.29 -3.57
N ARG A 407 43.16 -6.29 -2.67
CA ARG A 407 44.36 -5.84 -1.90
C ARG A 407 45.41 -4.87 -2.50
N ARG A 408 45.76 -3.91 -1.63
CA ARG A 408 46.82 -2.85 -1.60
C ARG A 408 48.22 -3.29 -2.07
N PRO A 409 49.14 -2.36 -2.44
CA PRO A 409 49.20 -0.91 -2.13
C PRO A 409 48.83 0.02 -3.30
N GLY A 410 48.68 1.33 -3.02
CA GLY A 410 48.09 2.31 -3.94
C GLY A 410 49.07 3.24 -4.65
N LEU A 411 48.62 3.80 -5.78
CA LEU A 411 49.32 4.76 -6.65
C LEU A 411 48.29 5.56 -7.49
N ASP A 412 48.74 6.59 -8.21
CA ASP A 412 47.96 7.36 -9.20
C ASP A 412 47.88 6.67 -10.59
N VAL A 413 47.01 7.19 -11.49
CA VAL A 413 47.22 7.49 -12.94
C VAL A 413 45.88 7.65 -13.69
N VAL A 414 45.88 8.42 -14.79
CA VAL A 414 44.75 8.69 -15.70
C VAL A 414 45.03 8.14 -17.11
N LEU A 415 44.06 7.46 -17.75
CA LEU A 415 43.84 7.37 -19.22
C LEU A 415 42.56 6.54 -19.57
N ALA A 416 42.21 6.39 -20.86
CA ALA A 416 40.87 5.97 -21.38
C ALA A 416 40.91 4.93 -22.55
N LEU A 417 39.74 4.59 -23.16
CA LEU A 417 39.48 3.77 -24.39
C LEU A 417 39.41 2.21 -24.21
N GLN A 418 38.72 1.35 -25.02
CA GLN A 418 37.69 1.46 -26.09
C GLN A 418 37.15 0.06 -26.55
N SER A 419 35.99 0.01 -27.26
CA SER A 419 35.44 -1.12 -28.10
C SER A 419 34.64 -2.27 -27.41
N VAL A 420 33.37 -2.62 -27.68
CA VAL A 420 32.51 -2.76 -28.91
C VAL A 420 32.62 -4.16 -29.60
N ILE A 421 31.55 -4.61 -30.30
CA ILE A 421 31.30 -5.90 -31.03
C ILE A 421 30.74 -7.04 -30.12
N SER A 422 29.78 -7.93 -30.45
CA SER A 422 28.63 -8.02 -31.43
C SER A 422 27.74 -9.23 -31.01
N SER A 423 26.46 -9.48 -31.35
CA SER A 423 25.46 -9.00 -32.35
C SER A 423 25.23 -9.93 -33.59
N HIS A 424 24.19 -10.80 -33.55
CA HIS A 424 23.73 -11.69 -34.65
C HIS A 424 22.18 -11.89 -34.64
N LEU A 425 21.45 -11.98 -35.76
CA LEU A 425 21.79 -11.77 -37.19
C LEU A 425 20.52 -11.54 -38.07
N TRP A 426 20.73 -11.00 -39.28
CA TRP A 426 19.78 -10.82 -40.43
C TRP A 426 18.82 -9.60 -40.41
N VAL A 427 18.43 -8.93 -41.52
CA VAL A 427 19.13 -8.58 -42.81
C VAL A 427 18.27 -7.56 -43.63
N ALA A 428 18.82 -7.05 -44.76
CA ALA A 428 18.16 -6.52 -45.97
C ALA A 428 17.87 -5.00 -46.19
N THR A 429 18.80 -4.38 -46.95
CA THR A 429 18.56 -3.46 -48.11
C THR A 429 18.16 -1.98 -47.94
N ALA A 430 18.56 -1.18 -48.94
CA ALA A 430 18.48 0.29 -49.10
C ALA A 430 18.61 0.62 -50.62
N PRO A 431 19.00 1.83 -51.11
CA PRO A 431 18.92 3.22 -50.62
C PRO A 431 18.26 4.18 -51.65
N PHE A 432 18.22 5.51 -51.43
CA PHE A 432 18.88 6.53 -52.30
C PHE A 432 18.64 8.03 -51.92
N SER A 433 19.64 8.85 -52.27
CA SER A 433 19.64 10.30 -52.63
C SER A 433 19.33 11.44 -51.61
N VAL A 434 20.13 12.50 -51.80
CA VAL A 434 20.17 13.89 -51.27
C VAL A 434 20.77 14.71 -52.46
N PRO A 435 20.65 16.05 -52.64
CA PRO A 435 20.33 17.08 -51.65
C PRO A 435 19.34 18.20 -52.06
N THR A 436 19.09 19.11 -51.12
CA THR A 436 18.47 20.45 -51.29
C THR A 436 19.50 21.50 -51.74
N PRO A 437 19.07 22.69 -52.25
CA PRO A 437 18.84 23.84 -51.37
C PRO A 437 17.59 24.69 -51.77
N ASN A 438 17.30 25.78 -51.05
CA ASN A 438 16.14 26.63 -51.31
C ASN A 438 16.35 28.10 -50.89
N SER A 439 15.95 29.06 -51.77
CA SER A 439 15.56 30.46 -51.45
C SER A 439 16.64 31.45 -50.92
N LEU A 440 16.54 32.79 -51.09
CA LEU A 440 15.47 33.66 -51.65
C LEU A 440 16.02 35.03 -52.16
N SER A 441 15.10 35.87 -52.68
CA SER A 441 15.12 37.33 -52.99
C SER A 441 15.98 37.89 -54.13
N ASP A 442 15.27 38.42 -55.16
CA ASP A 442 15.43 39.69 -55.90
C ASP A 442 16.78 40.05 -56.58
N ASP A 443 16.86 40.88 -57.64
CA ASP A 443 15.87 41.81 -58.22
C ASP A 443 16.02 41.92 -59.77
N GLY A 444 15.18 42.73 -60.43
CA GLY A 444 15.04 42.81 -61.88
C GLY A 444 15.96 43.79 -62.65
N VAL A 445 16.35 43.36 -63.85
CA VAL A 445 16.62 44.17 -65.07
C VAL A 445 17.47 45.45 -64.92
N ARG A 446 18.77 45.35 -65.26
CA ARG A 446 19.42 46.28 -66.21
C ARG A 446 20.72 45.71 -66.77
N ALA A 447 21.11 46.16 -67.96
CA ALA A 447 22.34 45.75 -68.64
C ALA A 447 23.09 46.96 -69.20
N ARG A 448 24.44 46.98 -69.05
CA ARG A 448 25.47 47.40 -70.03
C ARG A 448 26.86 47.62 -69.38
N HIS A 449 27.88 47.63 -70.24
CA HIS A 449 29.26 48.12 -70.07
C HIS A 449 30.33 47.32 -69.28
N VAL A 450 31.06 46.54 -70.07
CA VAL A 450 32.52 46.27 -70.07
C VAL A 450 33.29 47.56 -70.51
N PRO A 451 34.62 47.78 -70.28
CA PRO A 451 35.67 47.00 -69.57
C PRO A 451 36.46 47.73 -68.44
N GLY A 452 37.34 47.00 -67.73
CA GLY A 452 38.46 47.52 -66.91
C GLY A 452 39.65 46.53 -66.87
N ARG A 453 40.90 47.02 -66.70
CA ARG A 453 42.16 46.22 -66.75
C ARG A 453 42.88 46.14 -65.39
N SER A 454 43.95 45.31 -65.34
CA SER A 454 45.19 45.45 -64.52
C SER A 454 45.28 44.59 -63.23
N VAL A 455 46.42 44.01 -62.75
CA VAL A 455 47.60 43.31 -63.36
C VAL A 455 48.57 42.85 -62.22
N ARG A 456 49.44 41.82 -62.44
CA ARG A 456 50.49 41.21 -61.54
C ARG A 456 49.95 40.23 -60.48
N HIS A 457 50.53 39.03 -60.23
CA HIS A 457 51.92 38.59 -59.86
C HIS A 457 52.33 39.04 -58.43
N ALA A 458 52.97 38.24 -57.56
CA ALA A 458 53.74 36.97 -57.63
C ALA A 458 53.34 36.03 -56.41
N GLU A 459 53.56 34.70 -56.36
CA GLU A 459 54.81 33.91 -56.18
C GLU A 459 55.67 34.35 -54.95
N GLU A 460 56.29 33.49 -54.11
CA GLU A 460 56.54 32.02 -54.13
C GLU A 460 57.04 31.46 -52.76
N LYS A 461 57.02 30.11 -52.56
CA LYS A 461 57.85 29.29 -51.59
C LYS A 461 57.69 29.57 -50.06
N GLY A 462 58.08 28.70 -49.11
CA GLY A 462 58.58 27.30 -49.12
C GLY A 462 58.79 26.73 -47.68
N PRO A 463 58.96 25.41 -47.44
CA PRO A 463 58.83 24.77 -46.10
C PRO A 463 60.08 24.07 -45.51
N ARG A 464 60.07 23.69 -44.20
CA ARG A 464 60.62 22.43 -43.59
C ARG A 464 60.62 22.39 -42.04
N ASP A 465 60.45 21.19 -41.47
CA ASP A 465 60.74 20.73 -40.08
C ASP A 465 61.99 19.80 -40.07
N PRO A 466 62.37 19.04 -39.01
CA PRO A 466 62.18 19.12 -37.54
C PRO A 466 63.59 19.22 -36.86
N PRO A 467 64.15 18.38 -35.92
CA PRO A 467 63.65 17.52 -34.80
C PRO A 467 64.47 17.62 -33.45
N ALA A 468 64.19 16.68 -32.52
CA ALA A 468 65.12 15.96 -31.59
C ALA A 468 65.37 16.41 -30.11
N ASP A 469 64.68 15.68 -29.20
CA ASP A 469 65.20 14.82 -28.09
C ASP A 469 65.92 15.33 -26.81
N LYS A 470 65.81 14.47 -25.76
CA LYS A 470 66.59 14.31 -24.49
C LYS A 470 66.06 15.02 -23.22
N GLU A 471 65.78 14.33 -22.09
CA GLU A 471 66.64 13.61 -21.10
C GLU A 471 67.39 14.58 -20.15
N GLN A 472 67.53 14.41 -18.81
CA GLN A 472 67.14 13.36 -17.82
C GLN A 472 67.43 13.87 -16.35
N VAL A 473 67.08 13.10 -15.30
CA VAL A 473 67.60 13.10 -13.88
C VAL A 473 67.11 14.11 -12.81
N ASP A 474 66.41 13.53 -11.82
CA ASP A 474 66.36 13.66 -10.33
C ASP A 474 67.23 14.65 -9.49
N VAL A 475 66.75 15.05 -8.29
CA VAL A 475 67.26 14.70 -6.92
C VAL A 475 66.70 15.62 -5.79
N ASP A 476 66.42 14.99 -4.62
CA ASP A 476 66.09 15.45 -3.24
C ASP A 476 65.94 16.94 -2.79
N GLY A 477 64.98 17.13 -1.87
CA GLY A 477 65.31 17.58 -0.50
C GLY A 477 64.80 18.94 0.00
N GLY A 478 63.91 18.97 1.01
CA GLY A 478 63.66 20.19 1.81
C GLY A 478 62.34 20.28 2.60
N ASP A 479 62.42 20.07 3.93
CA ASP A 479 61.51 20.59 4.98
C ASP A 479 62.42 21.42 5.93
N PRO A 480 62.00 22.48 6.65
CA PRO A 480 60.62 22.83 7.02
C PRO A 480 60.21 24.31 6.86
N LEU A 481 58.94 24.63 7.19
CA LEU A 481 58.65 25.66 8.22
C LEU A 481 57.19 25.66 8.71
N GLN A 482 56.97 26.23 9.90
CA GLN A 482 55.68 26.23 10.61
C GLN A 482 54.76 27.37 10.16
N GLN A 483 53.45 27.10 10.02
CA GLN A 483 52.42 28.07 10.41
C GLN A 483 51.28 27.43 11.20
N LYS A 484 50.78 28.17 12.20
CA LYS A 484 50.06 27.65 13.37
C LYS A 484 48.59 28.09 13.35
N ALA A 485 47.82 27.57 12.40
CA ALA A 485 46.40 27.89 12.27
C ALA A 485 45.57 27.29 13.42
N ARG A 486 44.73 28.10 14.08
CA ARG A 486 43.76 27.64 15.08
C ARG A 486 42.60 26.90 14.40
N VAL A 487 42.61 25.57 14.46
CA VAL A 487 41.44 24.77 14.08
C VAL A 487 40.33 24.96 15.13
N HIS A 488 39.29 25.71 14.78
CA HIS A 488 38.03 25.68 15.55
C HIS A 488 37.41 24.29 15.41
N ARG A 489 37.28 23.55 16.52
CA ARG A 489 36.38 22.39 16.58
C ARG A 489 34.94 22.87 16.44
N PRO A 490 34.13 22.30 15.53
CA PRO A 490 32.68 22.49 15.55
C PRO A 490 32.09 21.99 16.88
N SER A 491 31.08 22.69 17.40
CA SER A 491 30.37 22.27 18.62
C SER A 491 29.44 21.08 18.34
N THR A 492 29.39 20.13 19.27
CA THR A 492 28.69 18.85 19.12
C THR A 492 27.24 18.87 19.64
N GLU A 493 26.59 20.03 19.66
CA GLU A 493 25.32 20.24 20.37
C GLU A 493 24.07 19.77 19.60
N ASP A 494 24.06 19.80 18.27
CA ASP A 494 22.84 19.54 17.48
C ASP A 494 22.35 18.07 17.54
N SER A 495 23.25 17.08 17.58
CA SER A 495 22.89 15.64 17.65
C SER A 495 22.18 15.22 18.96
N SER A 496 21.79 16.18 19.79
CA SER A 496 21.21 16.00 21.12
C SER A 496 19.67 15.98 21.12
N SER A 497 19.02 16.38 20.02
CA SER A 497 17.56 16.63 20.00
C SER A 497 16.74 15.34 20.16
N ILE A 498 17.09 14.27 19.44
CA ILE A 498 16.35 12.99 19.50
C ILE A 498 16.56 12.31 20.86
N TYR A 499 17.77 12.24 21.39
CA TYR A 499 18.00 11.61 22.70
C TYR A 499 17.26 12.33 23.83
N ARG A 500 17.30 13.68 23.86
CA ARG A 500 16.51 14.47 24.83
C ARG A 500 15.01 14.14 24.75
N ARG A 501 14.46 13.82 23.58
CA ARG A 501 13.06 13.39 23.44
C ARG A 501 12.81 12.01 24.05
N ILE A 502 13.68 11.02 23.86
CA ILE A 502 13.57 9.71 24.53
C ILE A 502 13.66 9.87 26.06
N ALA A 503 14.68 10.60 26.53
CA ALA A 503 14.90 10.86 27.95
C ALA A 503 13.79 11.72 28.61
N SER A 504 13.02 12.47 27.81
CA SER A 504 11.83 13.20 28.29
C SER A 504 10.57 12.34 28.43
N LEU A 505 10.58 11.08 27.98
CA LEU A 505 9.48 10.15 28.21
C LEU A 505 9.43 9.79 29.70
N SER A 506 8.24 9.89 30.29
CA SER A 506 8.09 9.62 31.72
C SER A 506 8.10 8.12 32.00
N SER A 507 8.47 7.72 33.22
CA SER A 507 8.40 6.33 33.69
C SER A 507 6.99 5.68 33.63
N HIS A 508 5.96 6.47 33.32
CA HIS A 508 4.56 6.06 33.18
C HIS A 508 4.13 5.85 31.70
N ASP A 509 4.95 6.29 30.76
CA ASP A 509 4.74 6.13 29.32
C ASP A 509 5.17 4.72 28.89
N ARG A 510 4.58 4.20 27.81
CA ARG A 510 4.88 2.84 27.31
C ARG A 510 5.05 2.74 25.80
N ILE A 511 6.04 1.97 25.38
CA ILE A 511 6.27 1.61 23.99
C ILE A 511 5.49 0.33 23.70
N ARG A 512 4.59 0.39 22.71
CA ARG A 512 3.72 -0.74 22.31
C ARG A 512 4.11 -1.36 20.97
N CYS A 513 4.89 -0.65 20.16
CA CYS A 513 5.41 -1.17 18.92
C CYS A 513 6.80 -0.60 18.63
N ILE A 514 7.69 -1.50 18.22
CA ILE A 514 9.03 -1.23 17.71
C ILE A 514 9.06 -1.79 16.29
N TRP A 515 9.41 -0.95 15.33
CA TRP A 515 9.45 -1.32 13.91
C TRP A 515 10.81 -0.96 13.30
N MET A 516 11.40 -1.87 12.55
CA MET A 516 12.67 -1.67 11.85
C MET A 516 12.49 -1.94 10.35
N GLY A 517 12.89 -0.96 9.52
CA GLY A 517 12.79 -1.13 8.08
C GLY A 517 13.24 0.07 7.26
N TYR A 518 13.52 -0.19 5.98
CA TYR A 518 13.93 0.81 5.01
C TYR A 518 12.78 1.73 4.59
N ALA A 519 13.10 2.97 4.20
CA ALA A 519 12.17 3.96 3.69
C ALA A 519 12.79 4.68 2.48
N PRO A 520 12.42 4.33 1.23
CA PRO A 520 13.20 4.66 0.03
C PRO A 520 13.22 6.14 -0.38
N THR A 521 12.46 7.02 0.27
CA THR A 521 12.28 8.43 -0.13
C THR A 521 11.90 9.31 1.05
N TRP A 522 12.89 9.90 1.73
CA TRP A 522 12.71 11.02 2.67
C TRP A 522 13.78 12.08 2.37
N PRO A 523 13.43 13.26 1.83
CA PRO A 523 14.41 14.24 1.34
C PRO A 523 15.16 15.00 2.45
N THR A 524 14.80 14.78 3.71
CA THR A 524 15.45 15.37 4.89
C THR A 524 15.59 14.28 5.95
N LEU A 525 16.81 13.76 6.14
CA LEU A 525 17.15 12.85 7.25
C LEU A 525 17.22 13.65 8.57
N PRO A 526 16.42 13.31 9.60
CA PRO A 526 16.60 13.82 10.96
C PRO A 526 17.92 13.37 11.60
N ASP A 527 18.20 13.85 12.82
CA ASP A 527 19.47 13.65 13.52
C ASP A 527 20.00 12.21 13.46
N GLN A 528 21.19 12.09 12.90
CA GLN A 528 21.92 10.84 12.73
C GLN A 528 22.49 10.36 14.07
N LEU A 529 21.96 9.27 14.62
CA LEU A 529 22.39 8.70 15.92
C LEU A 529 23.48 7.64 15.72
N PRO A 530 24.71 7.83 16.24
CA PRO A 530 25.77 6.81 16.17
C PRO A 530 25.39 5.53 16.94
N LEU A 531 25.76 4.36 16.40
CA LEU A 531 25.43 3.06 17.01
C LEU A 531 25.83 2.96 18.49
N GLU A 532 26.96 3.51 18.92
CA GLU A 532 27.36 3.45 20.33
C GLU A 532 26.41 4.22 21.26
N ARG A 533 25.89 5.38 20.82
CA ARG A 533 24.83 6.08 21.57
C ARG A 533 23.51 5.32 21.53
N PHE A 534 23.21 4.67 20.42
CA PHE A 534 22.04 3.80 20.36
C PHE A 534 22.15 2.63 21.35
N ARG A 535 23.30 1.95 21.42
CA ARG A 535 23.62 0.85 22.35
C ARG A 535 23.53 1.30 23.82
N THR A 536 24.19 2.41 24.16
CA THR A 536 24.42 2.83 25.55
C THR A 536 23.35 3.77 26.11
N GLU A 537 22.75 4.62 25.29
CA GLU A 537 21.80 5.65 25.74
C GLU A 537 20.35 5.30 25.36
N ALA A 538 20.10 4.92 24.09
CA ALA A 538 18.74 4.73 23.58
C ALA A 538 18.15 3.36 23.95
N LEU A 539 18.89 2.26 23.79
CA LEU A 539 18.39 0.91 23.99
C LEU A 539 18.00 0.58 25.45
N PRO A 540 18.73 1.06 26.49
CA PRO A 540 18.26 0.96 27.88
C PRO A 540 16.97 1.75 28.14
N ALA A 541 16.81 2.92 27.51
CA ALA A 541 15.57 3.70 27.60
C ALA A 541 14.40 2.96 26.90
N LEU A 542 14.63 2.34 25.73
CA LEU A 542 13.65 1.46 25.07
C LEU A 542 13.23 0.31 26.00
N ASN A 543 14.19 -0.38 26.64
CA ASN A 543 13.89 -1.46 27.59
C ASN A 543 13.02 -1.01 28.77
N SER A 544 13.34 0.13 29.40
CA SER A 544 12.60 0.62 30.57
C SER A 544 11.16 1.09 30.27
N LEU A 545 10.84 1.33 29.00
CA LEU A 545 9.53 1.80 28.52
C LEU A 545 8.76 0.74 27.73
N ALA A 546 9.43 -0.31 27.25
CA ALA A 546 8.81 -1.43 26.54
C ALA A 546 8.21 -2.44 27.54
N ASP A 547 6.94 -2.78 27.33
CA ASP A 547 6.11 -3.59 28.22
C ASP A 547 5.02 -4.19 27.34
N SER A 548 5.09 -5.49 27.04
CA SER A 548 4.16 -6.19 26.15
C SER A 548 3.97 -5.42 24.82
N TYR A 549 4.99 -5.49 23.96
CA TYR A 549 5.11 -4.74 22.71
C TYR A 549 5.14 -5.67 21.48
N ARG A 550 4.78 -5.13 20.31
CA ARG A 550 5.01 -5.77 19.01
C ARG A 550 6.36 -5.34 18.44
N PHE A 551 7.15 -6.31 17.98
CA PHE A 551 8.38 -6.12 17.22
C PHE A 551 8.16 -6.56 15.76
N ASP A 552 8.59 -5.75 14.80
CA ASP A 552 8.49 -6.05 13.37
C ASP A 552 9.74 -5.56 12.64
N ILE A 553 10.55 -6.49 12.12
CA ILE A 553 11.64 -6.22 11.18
C ILE A 553 11.23 -6.73 9.80
N LYS A 554 11.28 -5.86 8.79
CA LYS A 554 11.05 -6.30 7.40
C LYS A 554 12.22 -7.15 6.87
N PRO A 555 12.01 -8.38 6.40
CA PRO A 555 13.09 -9.25 5.88
C PRO A 555 13.61 -8.82 4.50
N SER A 556 12.97 -7.87 3.83
CA SER A 556 13.27 -7.45 2.44
C SER A 556 14.49 -6.54 2.30
N HIS A 557 15.32 -6.40 3.33
CA HIS A 557 16.43 -5.45 3.38
C HIS A 557 17.61 -6.05 4.14
N SER A 558 18.82 -5.90 3.60
CA SER A 558 20.05 -6.13 4.34
C SER A 558 20.24 -5.00 5.37
N TYR A 559 20.15 -5.36 6.65
CA TYR A 559 20.58 -4.48 7.74
C TYR A 559 22.06 -4.76 8.04
N PRO A 560 22.85 -3.77 8.50
CA PRO A 560 24.19 -4.04 8.98
C PRO A 560 24.14 -4.96 10.21
N GLU A 561 24.82 -6.11 10.14
CA GLU A 561 24.83 -7.16 11.18
C GLU A 561 25.06 -6.60 12.59
N HIS A 562 26.08 -5.74 12.73
CA HIS A 562 26.43 -5.08 13.99
C HIS A 562 25.28 -4.23 14.60
N LEU A 563 24.30 -3.75 13.81
CA LEU A 563 23.08 -3.11 14.31
C LEU A 563 22.04 -4.13 14.76
N THR A 564 21.76 -5.17 13.97
CA THR A 564 20.77 -6.20 14.32
C THR A 564 21.21 -6.94 15.58
N ASP A 565 22.49 -7.32 15.67
CA ASP A 565 23.08 -7.93 16.86
C ASP A 565 22.92 -7.06 18.10
N SER A 566 23.17 -5.76 17.99
CA SER A 566 22.96 -4.81 19.10
C SER A 566 21.52 -4.80 19.56
N PHE A 567 20.58 -4.84 18.61
CA PHE A 567 19.16 -4.78 18.89
C PHE A 567 18.65 -6.07 19.55
N PHE A 568 19.01 -7.23 18.98
CA PHE A 568 18.63 -8.55 19.47
C PHE A 568 19.27 -8.93 20.79
N SER A 569 20.55 -8.56 21.01
CA SER A 569 21.25 -8.84 22.26
C SER A 569 20.79 -7.93 23.40
N GLY A 570 20.53 -6.64 23.12
CA GLY A 570 20.23 -5.63 24.13
C GLY A 570 18.75 -5.38 24.42
N LEU A 571 17.80 -5.76 23.55
CA LEU A 571 16.37 -5.62 23.86
C LEU A 571 15.87 -6.80 24.71
N CYS A 572 15.77 -6.56 26.02
CA CYS A 572 15.46 -7.54 27.05
C CYS A 572 14.04 -7.41 27.63
N ALA A 573 13.26 -6.39 27.25
CA ALA A 573 11.85 -6.31 27.60
C ALA A 573 11.02 -7.42 26.92
N PRO A 574 9.92 -7.92 27.52
CA PRO A 574 9.09 -8.98 26.95
C PRO A 574 8.20 -8.50 25.79
N ALA A 575 8.36 -9.13 24.63
CA ALA A 575 7.53 -8.93 23.44
C ALA A 575 6.23 -9.76 23.53
N GLN A 576 5.12 -9.18 23.08
CA GLN A 576 3.85 -9.88 22.85
C GLN A 576 3.79 -10.50 21.45
N SER A 577 4.47 -9.89 20.48
CA SER A 577 4.36 -10.23 19.06
C SER A 577 5.69 -9.95 18.37
N ILE A 578 6.23 -10.90 17.60
CA ILE A 578 7.49 -10.76 16.85
C ILE A 578 7.27 -11.14 15.38
N GLN A 579 7.69 -10.26 14.47
CA GLN A 579 7.83 -10.54 13.03
C GLN A 579 9.28 -10.23 12.61
N THR A 580 9.98 -11.16 11.98
CA THR A 580 11.37 -10.94 11.54
C THR A 580 11.80 -11.89 10.41
N GLY A 581 12.84 -11.49 9.67
CA GLY A 581 13.69 -12.42 8.91
C GLY A 581 14.67 -13.18 9.82
N TYR A 582 15.38 -14.16 9.27
CA TYR A 582 16.68 -14.55 9.86
C TYR A 582 17.64 -13.38 9.64
N LEU A 583 18.48 -13.09 10.64
CA LEU A 583 19.37 -11.94 10.69
C LEU A 583 20.59 -12.29 11.58
N GLY A 584 21.16 -13.48 11.34
CA GLY A 584 22.23 -14.05 12.17
C GLY A 584 21.76 -14.71 13.48
N GLU A 585 22.68 -15.40 14.15
CA GLU A 585 22.36 -16.23 15.33
C GLU A 585 21.83 -15.45 16.54
N LYS A 586 22.12 -14.14 16.64
CA LYS A 586 21.55 -13.29 17.69
C LYS A 586 20.04 -13.11 17.54
N CYS A 587 19.51 -13.17 16.32
CA CYS A 587 18.06 -13.24 16.10
C CYS A 587 17.45 -14.47 16.79
N VAL A 588 18.09 -15.63 16.69
CA VAL A 588 17.61 -16.90 17.29
C VAL A 588 17.72 -16.85 18.81
N GLU A 589 18.87 -16.45 19.36
CA GLU A 589 19.07 -16.27 20.81
C GLU A 589 18.05 -15.29 21.43
N SER A 590 17.67 -14.24 20.69
CA SER A 590 16.68 -13.26 21.15
C SER A 590 15.26 -13.84 21.10
N ILE A 591 14.89 -14.57 20.06
CA ILE A 591 13.59 -15.27 19.99
C ILE A 591 13.48 -16.31 21.11
N GLU A 592 14.52 -17.09 21.38
CA GLU A 592 14.60 -18.04 22.51
C GLU A 592 14.35 -17.34 23.85
N ARG A 593 14.99 -16.18 24.08
CA ARG A 593 14.82 -15.36 25.27
C ARG A 593 13.41 -14.78 25.40
N GLN A 594 12.82 -14.32 24.31
CA GLN A 594 11.46 -13.77 24.29
C GLN A 594 10.39 -14.84 24.53
N ILE A 595 10.65 -16.09 24.11
CA ILE A 595 9.82 -17.26 24.43
C ILE A 595 9.98 -17.66 25.89
N SER A 596 11.20 -17.63 26.46
CA SER A 596 11.42 -18.02 27.87
C SER A 596 10.86 -17.01 28.89
N PHE A 597 10.66 -15.74 28.50
CA PHE A 597 9.83 -14.81 29.27
C PHE A 597 8.33 -15.20 29.32
N GLY A 598 7.88 -16.11 28.44
CA GLY A 598 6.54 -16.68 28.45
C GLY A 598 5.41 -15.75 28.00
N GLN A 599 5.68 -14.49 27.64
CA GLN A 599 4.67 -13.50 27.27
C GLN A 599 4.40 -13.37 25.77
N LEU A 600 5.19 -14.06 24.93
CA LEU A 600 5.01 -14.05 23.48
C LEU A 600 3.71 -14.77 23.09
N GLU A 601 2.87 -14.10 22.31
CA GLU A 601 1.58 -14.61 21.81
C GLU A 601 1.65 -14.87 20.30
N ASP A 602 2.26 -13.97 19.52
CA ASP A 602 2.41 -14.10 18.06
C ASP A 602 3.90 -14.19 17.64
N LEU A 603 4.25 -15.17 16.80
CA LEU A 603 5.56 -15.26 16.15
C LEU A 603 5.39 -15.44 14.64
N LYS A 604 6.10 -14.63 13.85
CA LYS A 604 6.13 -14.72 12.39
C LYS A 604 7.57 -14.71 11.88
N LEU A 605 8.01 -15.83 11.32
CA LEU A 605 9.35 -16.01 10.76
C LEU A 605 9.28 -15.96 9.23
N CYS A 606 10.12 -15.13 8.64
CA CYS A 606 10.17 -14.85 7.21
C CYS A 606 11.62 -14.93 6.68
N GLY A 607 11.79 -14.60 5.40
CA GLY A 607 13.08 -14.56 4.71
C GLY A 607 13.39 -15.86 3.97
N GLU A 608 14.09 -15.75 2.85
CA GLU A 608 14.56 -16.90 2.06
C GLU A 608 15.83 -17.54 2.67
N GLU A 609 16.44 -16.85 3.65
CA GLU A 609 17.59 -17.30 4.41
C GLU A 609 17.31 -18.57 5.23
N VAL A 610 18.37 -19.36 5.43
CA VAL A 610 18.31 -20.66 6.11
C VAL A 610 18.31 -20.46 7.61
N TRP A 611 17.14 -20.47 8.24
CA TRP A 611 17.03 -20.60 9.69
C TRP A 611 17.67 -21.94 10.14
N PRO A 612 18.51 -21.94 11.19
CA PRO A 612 19.21 -23.14 11.65
C PRO A 612 18.26 -24.11 12.35
N ASP A 613 18.54 -25.41 12.28
CA ASP A 613 17.67 -26.49 12.81
C ASP A 613 17.31 -26.32 14.30
N ARG A 614 18.18 -25.69 15.10
CA ARG A 614 17.90 -25.37 16.51
C ARG A 614 16.63 -24.52 16.70
N THR A 615 16.30 -23.68 15.72
CA THR A 615 15.05 -22.88 15.68
C THR A 615 13.79 -23.75 15.75
N LYS A 616 13.86 -25.02 15.32
CA LYS A 616 12.76 -25.98 15.47
C LYS A 616 12.45 -26.28 16.94
N VAL A 617 13.49 -26.39 17.78
CA VAL A 617 13.34 -26.60 19.24
C VAL A 617 12.77 -25.34 19.89
N THR A 618 13.26 -24.16 19.49
CA THR A 618 12.73 -22.84 19.86
C THR A 618 11.23 -22.73 19.56
N ILE A 619 10.81 -23.13 18.35
CA ILE A 619 9.40 -23.17 17.94
C ILE A 619 8.59 -24.15 18.80
N MET A 620 9.10 -25.34 19.09
CA MET A 620 8.38 -26.29 19.94
C MET A 620 8.21 -25.79 21.38
N ALA A 621 9.15 -25.00 21.91
CA ALA A 621 8.97 -24.29 23.18
C ALA A 621 7.84 -23.24 23.08
N PHE A 622 7.80 -22.45 22.01
CA PHE A 622 6.74 -21.47 21.75
C PHE A 622 5.35 -22.11 21.61
N LEU A 623 5.22 -23.20 20.84
CA LEU A 623 3.96 -23.93 20.67
C LEU A 623 3.44 -24.57 21.96
N ASN A 624 4.29 -24.74 22.99
CA ASN A 624 3.88 -25.18 24.32
C ASN A 624 3.58 -24.02 25.30
N SER A 625 3.90 -22.76 24.97
CA SER A 625 3.64 -21.59 25.83
C SER A 625 2.15 -21.38 26.14
N PRO A 626 1.73 -21.16 27.40
CA PRO A 626 0.33 -20.86 27.74
C PRO A 626 -0.19 -19.53 27.16
N TYR A 627 0.69 -18.74 26.53
CA TYR A 627 0.37 -17.51 25.82
C TYR A 627 0.27 -17.63 24.30
N PHE A 628 0.70 -18.76 23.73
CA PHE A 628 0.63 -19.05 22.30
C PHE A 628 -0.73 -18.72 21.66
N LEU A 629 -0.70 -17.84 20.66
CA LEU A 629 -1.81 -17.47 19.79
C LEU A 629 -1.49 -17.83 18.34
N SER A 630 -0.49 -17.21 17.71
CA SER A 630 -0.19 -17.41 16.29
C SER A 630 1.27 -17.80 16.02
N LEU A 631 1.49 -18.82 15.18
CA LEU A 631 2.76 -19.07 14.50
C LEU A 631 2.56 -19.01 12.99
N ASP A 632 3.36 -18.19 12.30
CA ASP A 632 3.46 -18.15 10.84
C ASP A 632 4.93 -18.34 10.42
N ILE A 633 5.23 -19.47 9.77
CA ILE A 633 6.54 -19.76 9.18
C ILE A 633 6.47 -19.90 7.66
N TYR A 634 5.37 -19.48 7.04
CA TYR A 634 5.09 -19.70 5.61
C TYR A 634 6.14 -19.09 4.68
N HIS A 635 6.67 -17.92 5.06
CA HIS A 635 7.67 -17.19 4.28
C HIS A 635 9.13 -17.52 4.69
N SER A 636 9.39 -18.67 5.31
CA SER A 636 10.73 -19.14 5.72
C SER A 636 11.14 -20.46 5.05
N ASN A 637 12.35 -20.95 5.31
CA ASN A 637 12.78 -22.32 4.98
C ASN A 637 12.18 -23.40 5.90
N LEU A 638 11.67 -23.01 7.08
CA LEU A 638 11.15 -23.94 8.09
C LEU A 638 9.82 -24.57 7.65
N THR A 639 9.56 -25.79 8.13
CA THR A 639 8.34 -26.54 7.81
C THR A 639 7.56 -26.94 9.06
N VAL A 640 6.22 -26.93 8.96
CA VAL A 640 5.33 -27.56 9.94
C VAL A 640 5.42 -29.07 9.77
N ASP A 641 5.66 -29.79 10.87
CA ASP A 641 5.77 -31.25 10.90
C ASP A 641 4.66 -31.91 11.73
N LEU A 642 4.80 -33.22 11.95
CA LEU A 642 3.80 -33.98 12.72
C LEU A 642 3.82 -33.61 14.21
N ASP A 643 4.98 -33.31 14.80
CA ASP A 643 5.10 -32.96 16.22
C ASP A 643 4.48 -31.59 16.53
N MET A 644 4.67 -30.60 15.65
CA MET A 644 3.98 -29.30 15.76
C MET A 644 2.45 -29.48 15.68
N LEU A 645 1.95 -30.31 14.75
CA LEU A 645 0.52 -30.63 14.67
C LEU A 645 0.03 -31.33 15.95
N LEU A 646 0.77 -32.34 16.44
CA LEU A 646 0.43 -33.08 17.65
C LEU A 646 0.34 -32.18 18.88
N CYS A 647 1.29 -31.24 19.05
CA CYS A 647 1.25 -30.25 20.12
C CYS A 647 -0.06 -29.44 20.10
N ILE A 648 -0.44 -28.89 18.94
CA ILE A 648 -1.68 -28.11 18.80
C ILE A 648 -2.93 -28.97 19.05
N VAL A 649 -3.00 -30.19 18.50
CA VAL A 649 -4.16 -31.09 18.70
C VAL A 649 -4.29 -31.50 20.17
N GLN A 650 -3.20 -31.84 20.84
CA GLN A 650 -3.21 -32.17 22.28
C GLN A 650 -3.65 -30.96 23.13
N ARG A 651 -3.13 -29.76 22.85
CA ARG A 651 -3.53 -28.53 23.55
C ARG A 651 -5.00 -28.18 23.31
N PHE A 652 -5.54 -28.43 22.13
CA PHE A 652 -6.96 -28.26 21.85
C PHE A 652 -7.83 -29.14 22.75
N PHE A 653 -7.52 -30.45 22.86
CA PHE A 653 -8.26 -31.36 23.72
C PHE A 653 -8.13 -31.01 25.21
N LYS A 654 -6.93 -30.60 25.66
CA LYS A 654 -6.71 -30.03 27.01
C LYS A 654 -7.39 -28.67 27.25
N GLY A 655 -7.98 -28.05 26.21
CA GLY A 655 -8.64 -26.74 26.30
C GLY A 655 -7.69 -25.54 26.40
N LEU A 656 -6.39 -25.73 26.15
CA LEU A 656 -5.31 -24.76 26.35
C LEU A 656 -5.05 -23.86 25.12
N LEU A 657 -6.01 -23.76 24.19
CA LEU A 657 -5.93 -22.89 23.00
C LEU A 657 -6.96 -21.75 23.10
N ARG A 658 -6.57 -20.57 22.59
CA ARG A 658 -7.35 -19.33 22.67
C ARG A 658 -8.15 -19.10 21.39
N LYS A 659 -9.21 -18.28 21.45
CA LYS A 659 -9.94 -17.86 20.23
C LYS A 659 -8.94 -17.16 19.29
N GLY A 660 -8.88 -17.62 18.03
CA GLY A 660 -7.92 -17.10 17.05
C GLY A 660 -6.59 -17.83 17.00
N THR A 661 -6.37 -18.90 17.80
CA THR A 661 -5.13 -19.68 17.69
C THR A 661 -4.92 -20.20 16.26
N ARG A 662 -3.71 -19.99 15.72
CA ARG A 662 -3.33 -20.37 14.35
C ARG A 662 -1.88 -20.88 14.24
N LEU A 663 -1.66 -21.85 13.37
CA LEU A 663 -0.36 -22.35 12.94
C LEU A 663 -0.36 -22.47 11.41
N GLN A 664 0.45 -21.66 10.73
CA GLN A 664 0.58 -21.61 9.27
C GLN A 664 2.03 -21.85 8.83
N GLY A 665 2.24 -22.66 7.78
CA GLY A 665 3.57 -22.86 7.19
C GLY A 665 3.59 -23.88 6.06
N LYS A 666 4.78 -24.22 5.55
CA LYS A 666 4.99 -25.25 4.53
C LYS A 666 4.99 -26.65 5.18
N PRO A 667 4.41 -27.71 4.57
CA PRO A 667 4.42 -29.05 5.14
C PRO A 667 5.78 -29.75 5.02
N SER A 668 6.24 -30.39 6.10
CA SER A 668 7.35 -31.33 6.09
C SER A 668 7.05 -32.58 5.24
N GLY A 669 8.05 -33.44 4.98
CA GLY A 669 7.83 -34.72 4.31
C GLY A 669 6.78 -35.60 5.00
N GLU A 670 6.73 -35.58 6.34
CA GLU A 670 5.74 -36.31 7.14
C GLU A 670 4.34 -35.73 6.98
N MET A 671 4.22 -34.40 6.95
CA MET A 671 2.94 -33.73 6.74
C MET A 671 2.43 -33.91 5.30
N LYS A 672 3.32 -34.06 4.32
CA LYS A 672 2.98 -34.52 2.97
C LYS A 672 2.58 -36.01 2.94
N ASN A 673 3.15 -36.85 3.80
CA ASN A 673 2.69 -38.25 3.97
C ASN A 673 1.30 -38.30 4.60
N LEU A 674 1.03 -37.49 5.63
CA LEU A 674 -0.29 -37.32 6.22
C LEU A 674 -1.30 -36.76 5.20
N HIS A 675 -0.92 -35.78 4.38
CA HIS A 675 -1.75 -35.26 3.29
C HIS A 675 -2.13 -36.38 2.30
N ARG A 676 -1.15 -37.16 1.84
CA ARG A 676 -1.39 -38.31 0.94
C ARG A 676 -2.27 -39.38 1.61
N ALA A 677 -2.06 -39.70 2.88
CA ALA A 677 -2.92 -40.64 3.61
C ALA A 677 -4.38 -40.14 3.66
N LEU A 678 -4.59 -38.85 3.97
CA LEU A 678 -5.92 -38.21 3.97
C LEU A 678 -6.58 -38.20 2.59
N LEU A 679 -5.82 -37.98 1.51
CA LEU A 679 -6.35 -37.99 0.14
C LEU A 679 -6.68 -39.39 -0.37
N TYR A 680 -5.84 -40.39 -0.10
CA TYR A 680 -5.97 -41.74 -0.67
C TYR A 680 -6.63 -42.77 0.26
N GLY A 681 -6.90 -42.42 1.53
CA GLY A 681 -7.50 -43.33 2.51
C GLY A 681 -6.49 -44.25 3.22
N GLY A 682 -5.21 -43.84 3.25
CA GLY A 682 -4.17 -44.53 4.01
C GLY A 682 -4.36 -44.37 5.53
N ALA A 683 -3.74 -45.26 6.30
CA ALA A 683 -3.75 -45.18 7.76
C ALA A 683 -3.13 -43.87 8.27
N LEU A 684 -3.77 -43.24 9.25
CA LEU A 684 -3.22 -42.07 9.94
C LEU A 684 -2.11 -42.49 10.93
N PRO A 685 -1.13 -41.62 11.23
CA PRO A 685 -0.13 -41.89 12.27
C PRO A 685 -0.79 -42.23 13.60
N ARG A 686 -0.39 -43.34 14.24
CA ARG A 686 -1.02 -43.85 15.49
C ARG A 686 -0.94 -42.87 16.67
N SER A 687 -0.02 -41.91 16.63
CA SER A 687 0.14 -40.84 17.62
C SER A 687 -0.91 -39.72 17.51
N LEU A 688 -1.56 -39.57 16.34
CA LEU A 688 -2.47 -38.46 16.05
C LEU A 688 -3.90 -38.81 16.49
N PRO A 689 -4.51 -38.08 17.44
CA PRO A 689 -5.88 -38.34 17.88
C PRO A 689 -6.87 -38.33 16.71
N GLN A 690 -7.80 -39.29 16.70
CA GLN A 690 -8.74 -39.49 15.60
C GLN A 690 -9.57 -38.21 15.35
N PRO A 691 -9.62 -37.69 14.11
CA PRO A 691 -10.45 -36.54 13.79
C PRO A 691 -11.93 -36.90 13.80
N SER A 692 -12.75 -36.00 14.35
CA SER A 692 -14.22 -36.09 14.30
C SER A 692 -14.79 -36.01 12.88
N ALA A 693 -14.06 -35.40 11.94
CA ALA A 693 -14.36 -35.46 10.51
C ALA A 693 -13.08 -35.28 9.68
N THR A 694 -12.96 -36.07 8.61
CA THR A 694 -12.07 -35.78 7.48
C THR A 694 -12.92 -35.34 6.28
N ARG A 695 -12.42 -34.40 5.48
CA ARG A 695 -13.06 -34.01 4.23
C ARG A 695 -12.00 -33.77 3.16
N LYS A 696 -12.05 -34.58 2.10
CA LYS A 696 -11.35 -34.31 0.84
C LYS A 696 -12.13 -33.22 0.10
N TYR A 697 -11.44 -32.21 -0.42
CA TYR A 697 -12.01 -31.28 -1.40
C TYR A 697 -11.50 -31.68 -2.79
N ARG A 698 -12.21 -31.25 -3.84
CA ARG A 698 -11.64 -31.25 -5.20
C ARG A 698 -10.45 -30.29 -5.17
N ASN A 699 -9.38 -30.62 -5.91
CA ASN A 699 -8.13 -29.85 -6.02
C ASN A 699 -7.23 -29.93 -4.78
N SER A 700 -6.58 -31.10 -4.56
CA SER A 700 -5.44 -31.34 -3.65
C SER A 700 -5.46 -30.66 -2.27
N LEU A 701 -6.65 -30.55 -1.67
CA LEU A 701 -6.84 -29.99 -0.34
C LEU A 701 -7.58 -31.00 0.56
N ALA A 702 -6.86 -31.54 1.54
CA ALA A 702 -7.46 -32.30 2.63
C ALA A 702 -7.79 -31.40 3.82
N LYS A 703 -8.84 -31.75 4.56
CA LYS A 703 -9.20 -31.09 5.82
C LYS A 703 -9.47 -32.10 6.92
N MET A 704 -8.82 -31.93 8.07
CA MET A 704 -9.20 -32.59 9.32
C MET A 704 -9.95 -31.61 10.21
N THR A 705 -10.89 -32.13 11.00
CA THR A 705 -11.57 -31.37 12.06
C THR A 705 -11.63 -32.22 13.31
N TRP A 706 -11.24 -31.64 14.44
CA TRP A 706 -11.42 -32.20 15.78
C TRP A 706 -12.44 -31.35 16.54
N THR A 707 -13.36 -32.03 17.22
CA THR A 707 -14.34 -31.44 18.12
C THR A 707 -14.09 -31.93 19.54
N ARG A 708 -14.28 -31.06 20.52
CA ARG A 708 -14.31 -31.39 21.94
C ARG A 708 -15.67 -30.95 22.53
N PRO A 709 -16.05 -31.36 23.74
CA PRO A 709 -17.25 -30.82 24.39
C PRO A 709 -17.23 -29.29 24.43
N GLY A 710 -18.29 -28.65 23.92
CA GLY A 710 -18.38 -27.21 23.68
C GLY A 710 -18.41 -26.83 22.18
N PRO A 711 -18.44 -25.52 21.85
CA PRO A 711 -18.58 -25.06 20.46
C PRO A 711 -17.31 -25.21 19.61
N GLY A 712 -16.14 -25.17 20.26
CA GLY A 712 -14.85 -25.04 19.58
C GLY A 712 -14.44 -26.25 18.74
N ARG A 713 -14.01 -25.97 17.50
CA ARG A 713 -13.56 -26.97 16.51
C ARG A 713 -12.18 -26.58 15.99
N LEU A 714 -11.17 -27.41 16.28
CA LEU A 714 -9.86 -27.27 15.64
C LEU A 714 -9.96 -27.77 14.19
N ARG A 715 -9.43 -27.00 13.25
CA ARG A 715 -9.45 -27.32 11.82
C ARG A 715 -8.03 -27.26 11.28
N ALA A 716 -7.55 -28.35 10.69
CA ALA A 716 -6.32 -28.36 9.90
C ALA A 716 -6.69 -28.48 8.41
N ALA A 717 -6.18 -27.58 7.59
CA ALA A 717 -6.18 -27.67 6.14
C ALA A 717 -4.76 -28.02 5.68
N PHE A 718 -4.65 -28.97 4.74
CA PHE A 718 -3.41 -29.46 4.18
C PHE A 718 -3.49 -29.39 2.66
N SER A 719 -2.48 -28.82 2.01
CA SER A 719 -2.19 -28.99 0.59
C SER A 719 -0.75 -29.51 0.42
N ASP A 720 -0.29 -29.64 -0.82
CA ASP A 720 1.08 -30.06 -1.10
C ASP A 720 2.14 -28.96 -0.84
N THR A 721 1.71 -27.71 -0.68
CA THR A 721 2.57 -26.52 -0.45
C THR A 721 2.33 -25.85 0.90
N ASP A 722 1.13 -25.96 1.47
CA ASP A 722 0.64 -25.16 2.59
C ASP A 722 -0.01 -26.03 3.67
N VAL A 723 0.15 -25.62 4.93
CA VAL A 723 -0.62 -26.10 6.08
C VAL A 723 -1.18 -24.88 6.82
N ASP A 724 -2.48 -24.88 7.12
CA ASP A 724 -3.14 -23.87 7.95
C ASP A 724 -4.04 -24.56 8.99
N ILE A 725 -3.64 -24.45 10.26
CA ILE A 725 -4.32 -25.05 11.40
C ILE A 725 -4.88 -23.91 12.25
N TYR A 726 -6.21 -23.84 12.40
CA TYR A 726 -6.88 -22.77 13.15
C TYR A 726 -8.01 -23.26 14.05
N LEU A 727 -8.17 -22.60 15.20
CA LEU A 727 -9.32 -22.81 16.08
C LEU A 727 -10.51 -21.97 15.63
N LYS A 728 -11.57 -22.61 15.11
CA LYS A 728 -12.87 -21.96 14.93
C LYS A 728 -13.75 -22.23 16.15
N LEU A 729 -14.24 -21.17 16.79
CA LEU A 729 -15.40 -21.21 17.70
C LEU A 729 -16.70 -21.07 16.90
#